data_AF-A0A948ZXI9-F1
#
_entry.id   AF-A0A948ZXI9-F1
#
_cell.length_a   1.000
_cell.length_b   1.000
_cell.length_c   1.000
_cell.angle_alpha   90.00
_cell.angle_beta   90.00
_cell.angle_gamma   90.00
#
_symmetry.space_group_name_H-M   'P 1'
#
loop_
_entity.id
_entity.type
_entity.pdbx_description
1 polymer ?
#
loop_
_entity_poly.entity_id
_entity_poly.type
_entity_poly.pdbx_seq_one_letter_code
_entity_poly.pdbx_strand_id
1 'polypeptide(L)'
;MTTIIYDQFGLHPTCEADFIVEEDIHYEEALNRLKTSKKETPTNIVVRNPALFHWFDAPAKQFGCQIIKFDPIAELSKLFNYTTIAAPLIRHPEWIIELGLLDKATPEEIIPNEHMSVWLKRILLGSVWKSNELLDDGDMAELFNWLVTHDEQCLHPLARTLLFDQIQLWGKRHPEKADLFRWLGHAPFLRAKFVIWEQAVHQYPPNRIAEWFQHDDIWYTLNLLPGRKKCIPTMNLHVKLPEGVAVFIRTFLEEEWKRSPQDALSVMTGRLDAERGFLLQKLQSYLHQGIALEQDVSEKIAQFHEFNEAVTLARQLVPFQNPSFVPDTAPVEIIQEWMRDEYLPFYRSCALLNKLELTGPYVEKFEHWMKKNYPGLLINGTGMAYPQIYQLKSRLADGPVLLYVFDGLDYLNAQDEFLPALELSGAYPEADVIPYLTFLPTETFIAKPTLVCGLMNSQILPERPDALFYRKLLQDSLGLAENEIRSATDKDATLDELVQEQAKAYLFLDNQLDREYLHSGLSPYVRGKKYSIHLKKQAGAIVEAVKFIKERYNTNLLVAVCSDHGYTELPQSVTIFSIPSTTKRMKTRSMFSSDITPTADKTHGNDIWWLKAGLFGLNEEMAIPAGYGCFGKRPKGASHGGCTPQEVAVPWFSLTFQKPEPTQAPIITIEGEIFRKRRENQLMVTISNLNSYPISIVEVSIDGLGIITTFPVRIAQKQIGRINASFNAATVNETMLEFKGFCTFTHRQGKEKVKVLSKVETKGAMVNEFDDEFEV
;
A
#
# COMPACT_ATOMS: atom_id res chain seq x y z
N MET A 1 15.59 24.71 61.03
CA MET A 1 15.11 26.09 61.24
C MET A 1 13.85 26.22 60.43
N THR A 2 12.76 26.69 61.03
CA THR A 2 11.45 26.76 60.35
C THR A 2 11.42 27.99 59.44
N THR A 3 11.02 27.78 58.18
CA THR A 3 10.92 28.83 57.16
C THR A 3 9.46 29.11 56.86
N ILE A 4 9.09 30.38 56.77
CA ILE A 4 7.80 30.82 56.26
C ILE A 4 8.02 31.29 54.83
N ILE A 5 7.41 30.58 53.89
CA ILE A 5 7.59 30.78 52.46
C ILE A 5 6.34 31.46 51.93
N TYR A 6 6.47 32.67 51.43
CA TYR A 6 5.41 33.32 50.65
C TYR A 6 5.53 32.92 49.20
N ASP A 7 4.55 32.18 48.72
CA ASP A 7 4.54 31.65 47.38
C ASP A 7 3.10 31.57 46.85
N GLN A 8 2.55 32.72 46.48
CA GLN A 8 1.19 32.81 45.92
C GLN A 8 1.05 32.11 44.56
N PHE A 9 2.15 31.68 43.94
CA PHE A 9 2.20 31.20 42.56
C PHE A 9 2.62 29.73 42.43
N GLY A 10 2.97 29.06 43.54
CA GLY A 10 3.35 27.65 43.54
C GLY A 10 4.76 27.37 42.98
N LEU A 11 5.68 28.32 43.10
CA LEU A 11 7.08 28.20 42.71
C LEU A 11 7.91 27.29 43.61
N HIS A 12 7.56 27.21 44.89
CA HIS A 12 8.25 26.37 45.85
C HIS A 12 7.80 24.91 45.68
N PRO A 13 8.72 23.95 45.42
CA PRO A 13 8.37 22.55 45.33
C PRO A 13 7.95 22.03 46.71
N THR A 14 6.63 21.88 46.91
CA THR A 14 6.06 21.43 48.18
C THR A 14 6.36 19.96 48.44
N CYS A 15 6.84 19.62 49.63
CA CYS A 15 6.98 18.23 50.09
C CYS A 15 5.96 17.86 51.18
N GLU A 16 5.83 16.57 51.53
CA GLU A 16 4.88 16.11 52.56
C GLU A 16 5.09 16.76 53.95
N ALA A 17 6.29 17.28 54.19
CA ALA A 17 6.62 17.99 55.44
C ALA A 17 6.23 19.47 55.42
N ASP A 18 5.79 20.03 54.28
CA ASP A 18 5.37 21.43 54.18
C ASP A 18 3.91 21.59 54.58
N PHE A 19 3.59 22.68 55.28
CA PHE A 19 2.23 23.03 55.63
C PHE A 19 1.74 24.21 54.79
N ILE A 20 0.71 23.98 53.98
CA ILE A 20 0.20 24.96 53.01
C ILE A 20 -0.92 25.78 53.65
N VAL A 21 -0.84 27.11 53.51
CA VAL A 21 -1.81 28.07 54.05
C VAL A 21 -2.50 28.79 52.87
N GLU A 22 -3.69 28.31 52.54
CA GLU A 22 -4.56 28.86 51.49
C GLU A 22 -5.81 29.58 52.04
N GLU A 23 -6.21 29.28 53.27
CA GLU A 23 -7.46 29.75 53.89
C GLU A 23 -7.22 30.16 55.35
N ASP A 24 -8.10 31.01 55.89
CA ASP A 24 -8.01 31.56 57.25
C ASP A 24 -7.91 30.44 58.31
N ILE A 25 -8.61 29.32 58.11
CA ILE A 25 -8.60 28.19 59.05
C ILE A 25 -7.20 27.55 59.16
N HIS A 26 -6.44 27.57 58.06
CA HIS A 26 -5.09 27.02 58.01
C HIS A 26 -4.11 27.87 58.82
N TYR A 27 -4.39 29.16 59.04
CA TYR A 27 -3.50 30.03 59.81
C TYR A 27 -3.35 29.59 61.28
N GLU A 28 -4.45 29.22 61.94
CA GLU A 28 -4.39 28.79 63.34
C GLU A 28 -3.59 27.48 63.50
N GLU A 29 -3.77 26.55 62.56
CA GLU A 29 -3.02 25.30 62.52
C GLU A 29 -1.53 25.55 62.23
N ALA A 30 -1.22 26.43 61.27
CA ALA A 30 0.15 26.85 60.98
C ALA A 30 0.83 27.45 62.22
N LEU A 31 0.14 28.32 62.96
CA LEU A 31 0.65 28.93 64.19
C LEU A 31 0.86 27.91 65.30
N ASN A 32 -0.03 26.92 65.43
CA ASN A 32 0.14 25.83 66.38
C ASN A 32 1.35 24.96 66.02
N ARG A 33 1.57 24.66 64.73
CA ARG A 33 2.76 23.96 64.24
C ARG A 33 4.05 24.75 64.54
N LEU A 34 4.06 26.08 64.39
CA LEU A 34 5.19 26.93 64.80
C LEU A 34 5.50 26.82 66.29
N LYS A 35 4.47 26.76 67.15
CA LYS A 35 4.64 26.65 68.61
C LYS A 35 5.20 25.28 69.03
N THR A 36 4.77 24.20 68.37
CA THR A 36 5.11 22.81 68.75
C THR A 36 6.37 22.27 68.07
N SER A 37 6.83 22.89 66.98
CA SER A 37 7.99 22.53 66.14
C SER A 37 9.36 22.43 66.85
N LYS A 38 9.44 22.59 68.18
CA LYS A 38 10.71 22.66 68.92
C LYS A 38 11.55 21.37 68.95
N LYS A 39 11.11 20.20 68.45
CA LYS A 39 11.91 18.97 68.64
C LYS A 39 12.10 17.93 67.53
N GLU A 40 11.35 17.81 66.45
CA GLU A 40 11.74 16.84 65.40
C GLU A 40 11.09 17.18 64.05
N THR A 41 11.95 17.40 63.03
CA THR A 41 11.72 17.82 61.63
C THR A 41 11.41 19.32 61.38
N PRO A 42 12.19 20.01 60.52
CA PRO A 42 11.87 21.36 60.07
C PRO A 42 10.70 21.32 59.08
N THR A 43 9.56 21.88 59.48
CA THR A 43 8.37 22.07 58.63
C THR A 43 8.43 23.46 58.00
N ASN A 44 8.33 23.59 56.67
CA ASN A 44 8.12 24.91 56.07
C ASN A 44 6.63 25.25 56.11
N ILE A 45 6.30 26.53 56.30
CA ILE A 45 4.92 27.02 56.18
C ILE A 45 4.83 27.79 54.88
N VAL A 46 4.11 27.25 53.90
CA VAL A 46 3.98 27.80 52.55
C VAL A 46 2.66 28.56 52.47
N VAL A 47 2.74 29.89 52.49
CA VAL A 47 1.58 30.78 52.43
C VAL A 47 1.29 31.14 50.99
N ARG A 48 0.19 30.59 50.46
CA ARG A 48 -0.28 30.84 49.08
C ARG A 48 -1.29 31.97 49.02
N ASN A 49 -2.03 32.22 50.09
CA ASN A 49 -3.00 33.31 50.14
C ASN A 49 -2.31 34.65 50.47
N PRO A 50 -2.31 35.65 49.56
CA PRO A 50 -1.66 36.94 49.79
C PRO A 50 -2.19 37.71 51.00
N ALA A 51 -3.49 37.58 51.29
CA ALA A 51 -4.12 38.30 52.40
C ALA A 51 -3.63 37.81 53.77
N LEU A 52 -3.24 36.53 53.84
CA LEU A 52 -2.80 35.88 55.08
C LEU A 52 -1.31 36.04 55.34
N PHE A 53 -0.51 36.38 54.33
CA PHE A 53 0.93 36.42 54.47
C PHE A 53 1.40 37.41 55.55
N HIS A 54 0.81 38.60 55.60
CA HIS A 54 1.15 39.60 56.62
C HIS A 54 0.82 39.17 58.05
N TRP A 55 -0.06 38.19 58.24
CA TRP A 55 -0.38 37.68 59.58
C TRP A 55 0.81 36.94 60.18
N PHE A 56 1.73 36.45 59.34
CA PHE A 56 2.94 35.76 59.77
C PHE A 56 4.11 36.69 60.15
N ASP A 57 4.02 38.02 59.96
CA ASP A 57 5.09 38.96 60.31
C ASP A 57 5.45 38.92 61.80
N ALA A 58 4.44 38.94 62.68
CA ALA A 58 4.63 38.88 64.13
C ALA A 58 5.07 37.48 64.61
N PRO A 59 4.43 36.36 64.18
CA PRO A 59 4.90 35.00 64.47
C PRO A 59 6.33 34.74 64.00
N ALA A 60 6.70 35.14 62.77
CA ALA A 60 8.05 34.92 62.25
C ALA A 60 9.11 35.55 63.16
N LYS A 61 8.86 36.79 63.61
CA LYS A 61 9.74 37.49 64.56
C LYS A 61 9.78 36.82 65.93
N GLN A 62 8.63 36.38 66.44
CA GLN A 62 8.52 35.73 67.76
C GLN A 62 9.25 34.38 67.81
N PHE A 63 9.18 33.60 66.73
CA PHE A 63 9.75 32.24 66.66
C PHE A 63 11.10 32.17 65.94
N GLY A 64 11.64 33.31 65.49
CA GLY A 64 12.91 33.38 64.76
C GLY A 64 12.89 32.67 63.41
N CYS A 65 11.73 32.65 62.74
CA CYS A 65 11.58 32.04 61.42
C CYS A 65 12.21 32.91 60.34
N GLN A 66 12.80 32.28 59.33
CA GLN A 66 13.20 32.98 58.11
C GLN A 66 11.98 33.16 57.21
N ILE A 67 11.77 34.37 56.70
CA ILE A 67 10.76 34.63 55.67
C ILE A 67 11.45 34.60 54.30
N ILE A 68 10.97 33.75 53.41
CA ILE A 68 11.40 33.70 52.01
C ILE A 68 10.20 34.09 51.15
N LYS A 69 10.39 35.03 50.22
CA LYS A 69 9.38 35.43 49.25
C LYS A 69 9.76 34.96 47.86
N PHE A 70 8.92 34.13 47.27
CA PHE A 70 8.99 33.78 45.86
C PHE A 70 8.14 34.77 45.06
N ASP A 71 8.80 35.45 44.14
CA ASP A 71 8.17 36.38 43.20
C ASP A 71 8.60 35.95 41.79
N PRO A 72 7.67 35.49 40.93
CA PRO A 72 7.98 35.04 39.58
C PRO A 72 8.77 36.06 38.78
N ILE A 73 8.53 37.35 38.99
CA ILE A 73 9.28 38.42 38.32
C ILE A 73 10.72 38.45 38.80
N ALA A 74 10.93 38.36 40.11
CA ALA A 74 12.27 38.36 40.69
C ALA A 74 13.05 37.10 40.30
N GLU A 75 12.40 35.92 40.31
CA GLU A 75 13.03 34.66 39.90
C GLU A 75 13.39 34.67 38.42
N LEU A 76 12.48 35.11 37.55
CA LEU A 76 12.79 35.26 36.13
C LEU A 76 13.90 36.31 35.92
N SER A 77 13.90 37.41 36.67
CA SER A 77 14.94 38.45 36.57
C SER A 77 16.33 37.92 36.96
N LYS A 78 16.41 37.07 37.99
CA LYS A 78 17.67 36.40 38.37
C LYS A 78 18.23 35.54 37.24
N LEU A 79 17.38 34.77 36.56
CA LEU A 79 17.80 33.91 35.43
C LEU A 79 18.37 34.72 34.26
N PHE A 80 17.94 35.97 34.11
CA PHE A 80 18.46 36.90 33.09
C PHE A 80 19.46 37.92 33.65
N ASN A 81 20.23 37.55 34.68
CA ASN A 81 21.27 38.39 35.29
C ASN A 81 20.79 39.81 35.66
N TYR A 82 19.57 39.91 36.20
CA TYR A 82 18.94 41.16 36.63
C TYR A 82 18.67 42.18 35.50
N THR A 83 18.50 41.71 34.26
CA THR A 83 17.98 42.56 33.18
C THR A 83 16.52 42.98 33.43
N THR A 84 16.11 44.05 32.75
CA THR A 84 14.77 44.62 32.88
C THR A 84 13.71 43.64 32.34
N ILE A 85 12.80 43.20 33.23
CA ILE A 85 11.65 42.37 32.86
C ILE A 85 10.66 43.19 32.00
N ALA A 86 10.07 42.54 31.01
CA ALA A 86 9.11 43.18 30.13
C ALA A 86 7.88 43.70 30.91
N ALA A 87 7.47 44.94 30.65
CA ALA A 87 6.37 45.60 31.37
C ALA A 87 5.05 44.78 31.45
N PRO A 88 4.64 44.00 30.44
CA PRO A 88 3.47 43.14 30.56
C PRO A 88 3.59 42.08 31.67
N LEU A 89 4.78 41.47 31.83
CA LEU A 89 5.03 40.48 32.89
C LEU A 89 5.10 41.12 34.28
N ILE A 90 5.47 42.40 34.37
CA ILE A 90 5.41 43.15 35.64
C ILE A 90 3.95 43.40 36.05
N ARG A 91 3.08 43.70 35.08
CA ARG A 91 1.65 43.93 35.32
C ARG A 91 0.87 42.64 35.56
N HIS A 92 1.33 41.52 35.00
CA HIS A 92 0.72 40.20 35.08
C HIS A 92 1.77 39.15 35.46
N PRO A 93 2.21 39.10 36.73
CA PRO A 93 3.19 38.12 37.18
C PRO A 93 2.72 36.67 36.98
N GLU A 94 1.41 36.42 37.00
CA GLU A 94 0.78 35.11 36.76
C GLU A 94 1.15 34.50 35.39
N TRP A 95 1.37 35.34 34.36
CA TRP A 95 1.75 34.88 33.03
C TRP A 95 3.10 34.17 32.97
N ILE A 96 4.00 34.47 33.91
CA ILE A 96 5.30 33.79 34.02
C ILE A 96 5.08 32.30 34.30
N ILE A 97 4.07 31.99 35.12
CA ILE A 97 3.72 30.63 35.52
C ILE A 97 2.90 29.95 34.44
N GLU A 98 1.84 30.61 33.95
CA GLU A 98 0.94 30.05 32.93
C GLU A 98 1.69 29.63 31.65
N LEU A 99 2.71 30.39 31.26
CA LEU A 99 3.53 30.11 30.09
C LEU A 99 4.74 29.20 30.37
N GLY A 100 4.97 28.82 31.64
CA GLY A 100 6.12 28.04 32.08
C GLY A 100 7.45 28.73 31.77
N LEU A 101 7.54 30.05 31.92
CA LEU A 101 8.72 30.82 31.49
C LEU A 101 9.95 30.51 32.34
N LEU A 102 9.78 30.18 33.63
CA LEU A 102 10.90 29.82 34.50
C LEU A 102 11.53 28.49 34.09
N ASP A 103 10.71 27.49 33.76
CA ASP A 103 11.16 26.18 33.29
C ASP A 103 11.87 26.28 31.93
N LYS A 104 11.37 27.17 31.05
CA LYS A 104 11.97 27.46 29.74
C LYS A 104 13.22 28.34 29.84
N ALA A 105 13.42 29.05 30.94
CA ALA A 105 14.57 29.93 31.13
C ALA A 105 15.77 29.14 31.69
N THR A 106 16.28 28.18 30.92
CA THR A 106 17.54 27.49 31.26
C THR A 106 18.74 28.34 30.81
N PRO A 107 19.88 28.35 31.54
CA PRO A 107 21.05 29.15 31.18
C PRO A 107 21.62 28.87 29.79
N GLU A 108 21.43 27.65 29.27
CA GLU A 108 21.86 27.24 27.93
C GLU A 108 20.95 27.78 26.82
N GLU A 109 19.68 28.08 27.15
CA GLU A 109 18.72 28.65 26.21
C GLU A 109 18.75 30.18 26.16
N ILE A 110 19.42 30.87 27.09
CA ILE A 110 19.55 32.34 27.06
C ILE A 110 20.84 32.71 26.31
N ILE A 111 20.70 33.29 25.12
CA ILE A 111 21.86 33.70 24.32
C ILE A 111 22.54 34.90 25.01
N PRO A 112 23.89 34.95 25.12
CA PRO A 112 24.58 36.07 25.73
C PRO A 112 24.18 37.42 25.11
N ASN A 113 23.77 38.37 25.95
CA ASN A 113 23.26 39.70 25.57
C ASN A 113 21.92 39.71 24.81
N GLU A 114 21.17 38.61 24.78
CA GLU A 114 19.81 38.59 24.24
C GLU A 114 18.87 39.41 25.13
N HIS A 115 18.15 40.36 24.54
CA HIS A 115 17.17 41.15 25.26
C HIS A 115 15.94 40.28 25.58
N MET A 116 15.33 40.43 26.76
CA MET A 116 14.17 39.65 27.20
C MET A 116 13.03 39.58 26.15
N SER A 117 12.76 40.69 25.47
CA SER A 117 11.73 40.75 24.42
C SER A 117 12.06 39.90 23.18
N VAL A 118 13.34 39.69 22.86
CA VAL A 118 13.79 38.82 21.77
C VAL A 118 13.69 37.36 22.20
N TRP A 119 14.12 37.05 23.42
CA TRP A 119 13.98 35.72 24.02
C TRP A 119 12.52 35.29 24.08
N LEU A 120 11.62 36.14 24.59
CA LEU A 120 10.18 35.85 24.67
C LEU A 120 9.57 35.53 23.30
N LYS A 121 9.96 36.27 22.25
CA LYS A 121 9.49 35.99 20.88
C LYS A 121 9.99 34.64 20.39
N ARG A 122 11.28 34.35 20.60
CA ARG A 122 11.87 33.07 20.20
C ARG A 122 11.19 31.88 20.88
N ILE A 123 10.96 31.98 22.18
CA ILE A 123 10.40 30.90 22.99
C ILE A 123 8.90 30.72 22.78
N LEU A 124 8.15 31.81 22.63
CA LEU A 124 6.68 31.74 22.52
C LEU A 124 6.17 31.64 21.08
N LEU A 125 6.91 32.19 20.11
CA LEU A 125 6.51 32.27 18.71
C LEU A 125 7.45 31.50 17.78
N GLY A 126 8.68 31.16 18.21
CA GLY A 126 9.65 30.42 17.39
C GLY A 126 10.79 31.27 16.84
N SER A 127 11.76 30.61 16.21
CA SER A 127 13.04 31.18 15.77
C SER A 127 12.90 32.41 14.86
N VAL A 128 12.03 32.35 13.86
CA VAL A 128 11.85 33.45 12.89
C VAL A 128 11.45 34.78 13.56
N TRP A 129 10.75 34.73 14.70
CA TRP A 129 10.22 35.90 15.39
C TRP A 129 11.25 36.68 16.20
N LYS A 130 12.45 36.10 16.41
CA LYS A 130 13.55 36.75 17.12
C LYS A 130 14.27 37.79 16.24
N SER A 131 14.21 37.62 14.92
CA SER A 131 14.98 38.41 13.98
C SER A 131 14.46 39.85 13.89
N ASN A 132 15.32 40.81 14.20
CA ASN A 132 15.09 42.22 13.89
C ASN A 132 15.67 42.60 12.52
N GLU A 133 16.27 41.64 11.82
CA GLU A 133 16.97 41.78 10.55
C GLU A 133 16.05 41.46 9.37
N LEU A 134 16.56 41.67 8.15
CA LEU A 134 15.83 41.39 6.90
C LEU A 134 15.50 39.90 6.83
N LEU A 135 14.21 39.58 6.80
CA LEU A 135 13.75 38.22 6.57
C LEU A 135 14.08 37.80 5.14
N ASP A 136 14.85 36.73 4.98
CA ASP A 136 15.07 36.09 3.69
C ASP A 136 13.84 35.25 3.25
N ASP A 137 13.94 34.55 2.13
CA ASP A 137 12.81 33.74 1.64
C ASP A 137 12.52 32.52 2.54
N GLY A 138 13.53 31.97 3.22
CA GLY A 138 13.37 30.88 4.18
C GLY A 138 12.63 31.34 5.43
N ASP A 139 13.03 32.48 5.99
CA ASP A 139 12.36 33.13 7.11
C ASP A 139 10.88 33.45 6.77
N MET A 140 10.63 33.98 5.57
CA MET A 140 9.26 34.25 5.13
C MET A 140 8.41 32.98 5.06
N ALA A 141 8.97 31.86 4.58
CA ALA A 141 8.26 30.59 4.56
C ALA A 141 7.97 30.08 5.99
N GLU A 142 8.92 30.19 6.92
CA GLU A 142 8.74 29.82 8.33
C GLU A 142 7.65 30.68 9.00
N LEU A 143 7.66 31.99 8.77
CA LEU A 143 6.66 32.93 9.28
C LEU A 143 5.25 32.57 8.82
N PHE A 144 5.06 32.35 7.52
CA PHE A 144 3.75 32.00 6.97
C PHE A 144 3.31 30.61 7.44
N ASN A 145 4.22 29.63 7.51
CA ASN A 145 3.93 28.33 8.08
C ASN A 145 3.44 28.45 9.52
N TRP A 146 4.10 29.27 10.34
CA TRP A 146 3.68 29.52 11.71
C TRP A 146 2.27 30.15 11.76
N LEU A 147 2.02 31.19 10.95
CA LEU A 147 0.73 31.89 10.92
C LEU A 147 -0.44 31.04 10.43
N VAL A 148 -0.22 30.03 9.56
CA VAL A 148 -1.30 29.17 9.07
C VAL A 148 -1.55 27.94 9.95
N THR A 149 -0.56 27.52 10.72
CA THR A 149 -0.64 26.34 11.61
C THR A 149 -1.18 26.67 13.00
N HIS A 150 -1.09 27.92 13.44
CA HIS A 150 -1.56 28.35 14.76
C HIS A 150 -2.96 28.99 14.69
N ASP A 151 -3.74 28.79 15.75
CA ASP A 151 -5.02 29.47 15.94
C ASP A 151 -4.82 30.71 16.81
N GLU A 152 -5.18 31.88 16.29
CA GLU A 152 -5.12 33.15 17.00
C GLU A 152 -5.86 33.09 18.34
N GLN A 153 -7.00 32.40 18.41
CA GLN A 153 -7.84 32.33 19.61
C GLN A 153 -7.17 31.55 20.74
N CYS A 154 -6.30 30.61 20.40
CA CYS A 154 -5.55 29.79 21.35
C CYS A 154 -4.26 30.47 21.84
N LEU A 155 -3.87 31.60 21.25
CA LEU A 155 -2.65 32.30 21.69
C LEU A 155 -2.88 33.05 22.99
N HIS A 156 -1.94 32.85 23.91
CA HIS A 156 -1.86 33.62 25.14
C HIS A 156 -1.74 35.14 24.85
N PRO A 157 -2.38 36.03 25.65
CA PRO A 157 -2.38 37.48 25.41
C PRO A 157 -0.99 38.11 25.22
N LEU A 158 0.01 37.64 25.98
CA LEU A 158 1.40 38.07 25.81
C LEU A 158 1.95 37.71 24.42
N ALA A 159 1.79 36.47 23.99
CA ALA A 159 2.28 35.99 22.70
C ALA A 159 1.62 36.77 21.54
N ARG A 160 0.31 37.01 21.65
CA ARG A 160 -0.43 37.83 20.70
C ARG A 160 0.14 39.26 20.63
N THR A 161 0.40 39.89 21.76
CA THR A 161 1.00 41.24 21.81
C THR A 161 2.37 41.26 21.16
N LEU A 162 3.25 40.31 21.50
CA LEU A 162 4.60 40.19 20.93
C LEU A 162 4.58 40.01 19.41
N LEU A 163 3.63 39.23 18.90
CA LEU A 163 3.43 39.00 17.46
C LEU A 163 3.05 40.30 16.74
N PHE A 164 2.04 41.02 17.23
CA PHE A 164 1.60 42.27 16.60
C PHE A 164 2.69 43.34 16.67
N ASP A 165 3.37 43.46 17.80
CA ASP A 165 4.50 44.38 17.95
C ASP A 165 5.63 44.05 16.96
N GLN A 166 5.94 42.77 16.76
CA GLN A 166 6.98 42.35 15.82
C GLN A 166 6.58 42.63 14.37
N ILE A 167 5.35 42.33 13.96
CA ILE A 167 4.86 42.64 12.62
C ILE A 167 4.91 44.16 12.36
N GLN A 168 4.49 44.97 13.33
CA GLN A 168 4.56 46.43 13.23
C GLN A 168 6.01 46.93 13.15
N LEU A 169 6.92 46.31 13.90
CA LEU A 169 8.35 46.63 13.85
C LEU A 169 8.95 46.32 12.48
N TRP A 170 8.67 45.14 11.93
CA TRP A 170 9.10 44.75 10.59
C TRP A 170 8.52 45.68 9.51
N GLY A 171 7.26 46.10 9.64
CA GLY A 171 6.65 47.09 8.76
C GLY A 171 7.33 48.47 8.76
N LYS A 172 8.03 48.82 9.84
CA LYS A 172 8.83 50.06 9.92
C LYS A 172 10.27 49.89 9.46
N ARG A 173 10.87 48.71 9.68
CA ARG A 173 12.31 48.47 9.49
C ARG A 173 12.68 47.86 8.13
N HIS A 174 11.72 47.29 7.39
CA HIS A 174 11.99 46.67 6.09
C HIS A 174 11.25 47.41 4.97
N PRO A 175 11.82 48.48 4.38
CA PRO A 175 11.16 49.29 3.36
C PRO A 175 10.63 48.46 2.18
N GLU A 176 11.38 47.44 1.76
CA GLU A 176 11.03 46.57 0.63
C GLU A 176 9.80 45.67 0.88
N LYS A 177 9.53 45.34 2.15
CA LYS A 177 8.40 44.48 2.59
C LYS A 177 7.42 45.23 3.52
N ALA A 178 7.55 46.56 3.64
CA ALA A 178 6.80 47.36 4.59
C ALA A 178 5.29 47.29 4.35
N ASP A 179 4.86 47.26 3.09
CA ASP A 179 3.46 47.14 2.71
C ASP A 179 2.89 45.77 3.07
N LEU A 180 3.69 44.70 2.91
CA LEU A 180 3.31 43.35 3.29
C LEU A 180 3.07 43.25 4.80
N PHE A 181 3.97 43.75 5.64
CA PHE A 181 3.80 43.67 7.09
C PHE A 181 2.69 44.58 7.61
N ARG A 182 2.53 45.78 7.04
CA ARG A 182 1.37 46.64 7.34
C ARG A 182 0.06 45.95 6.97
N TRP A 183 0.03 45.28 5.82
CA TRP A 183 -1.12 44.49 5.39
C TRP A 183 -1.34 43.28 6.32
N LEU A 184 -0.34 42.47 6.63
CA LEU A 184 -0.48 41.34 7.56
C LEU A 184 -0.97 41.80 8.94
N GLY A 185 -0.46 42.93 9.45
CA GLY A 185 -0.76 43.45 10.79
C GLY A 185 -2.23 43.73 11.10
N HIS A 186 -3.10 43.80 10.09
CA HIS A 186 -4.55 43.91 10.31
C HIS A 186 -5.22 42.59 10.70
N ALA A 187 -4.77 41.46 10.16
CA ALA A 187 -5.32 40.13 10.42
C ALA A 187 -4.30 39.04 10.02
N PRO A 188 -3.19 38.86 10.79
CA PRO A 188 -2.02 38.10 10.33
C PRO A 188 -2.33 36.66 9.92
N PHE A 189 -3.08 35.94 10.74
CA PHE A 189 -3.44 34.54 10.54
C PHE A 189 -4.33 34.36 9.29
N LEU A 190 -5.40 35.16 9.19
CA LEU A 190 -6.34 35.08 8.07
C LEU A 190 -5.68 35.49 6.75
N ARG A 191 -4.93 36.59 6.76
CA ARG A 191 -4.25 37.13 5.57
C ARG A 191 -3.11 36.22 5.11
N ALA A 192 -2.40 35.55 6.01
CA ALA A 192 -1.45 34.51 5.65
C ALA A 192 -2.15 33.36 4.91
N LYS A 193 -3.29 32.87 5.43
CA LYS A 193 -4.09 31.82 4.76
C LYS A 193 -4.52 32.25 3.35
N PHE A 194 -4.94 33.51 3.16
CA PHE A 194 -5.35 34.01 1.83
C PHE A 194 -4.22 33.93 0.80
N VAL A 195 -2.99 34.28 1.18
CA VAL A 195 -1.83 34.16 0.30
C VAL A 195 -1.53 32.70 -0.02
N ILE A 196 -1.56 31.81 0.99
CA ILE A 196 -1.33 30.39 0.77
C ILE A 196 -2.40 29.80 -0.15
N TRP A 197 -3.67 30.17 0.02
CA TRP A 197 -4.75 29.74 -0.87
C TRP A 197 -4.55 30.23 -2.30
N GLU A 198 -4.20 31.50 -2.52
CA GLU A 198 -3.90 32.03 -3.85
C GLU A 198 -2.72 31.29 -4.50
N GLN A 199 -1.65 31.05 -3.74
CA GLN A 199 -0.51 30.27 -4.23
C GLN A 199 -0.90 28.83 -4.51
N ALA A 200 -1.78 28.21 -3.73
CA ALA A 200 -2.18 26.82 -3.95
C ALA A 200 -3.00 26.63 -5.24
N VAL A 201 -3.70 27.68 -5.70
CA VAL A 201 -4.52 27.65 -6.94
C VAL A 201 -3.86 28.36 -8.12
N HIS A 202 -2.57 28.69 -8.07
CA HIS A 202 -1.90 29.52 -9.08
C HIS A 202 -1.89 28.94 -10.51
N GLN A 203 -2.09 27.62 -10.68
CA GLN A 203 -2.14 26.95 -11.98
C GLN A 203 -3.48 27.14 -12.70
N TYR A 204 -4.52 27.60 -12.00
CA TYR A 204 -5.83 27.87 -12.59
C TYR A 204 -5.86 29.22 -13.31
N PRO A 205 -6.80 29.43 -14.26
CA PRO A 205 -6.92 30.71 -14.97
C PRO A 205 -7.10 31.90 -14.01
N PRO A 206 -6.31 32.99 -14.12
CA PRO A 206 -6.35 34.10 -13.16
C PRO A 206 -7.71 34.77 -12.99
N ASN A 207 -8.50 34.84 -14.06
CA ASN A 207 -9.87 35.37 -14.03
C ASN A 207 -10.80 34.50 -13.18
N ARG A 208 -10.61 33.17 -13.20
CA ARG A 208 -11.38 32.23 -12.37
C ARG A 208 -10.97 32.30 -10.91
N ILE A 209 -9.67 32.37 -10.62
CA ILE A 209 -9.17 32.58 -9.25
C ILE A 209 -9.78 33.84 -8.64
N ALA A 210 -9.81 34.94 -9.39
CA ALA A 210 -10.40 36.19 -8.96
C ALA A 210 -11.91 36.07 -8.66
N GLU A 211 -12.66 35.38 -9.51
CA GLU A 211 -14.08 35.10 -9.34
C GLU A 211 -14.35 34.25 -8.08
N TRP A 212 -13.60 33.16 -7.90
CA TRP A 212 -13.80 32.23 -6.77
C TRP A 212 -13.54 32.89 -5.42
N PHE A 213 -12.53 33.75 -5.33
CA PHE A 213 -12.19 34.48 -4.10
C PHE A 213 -13.01 35.76 -3.87
N GLN A 214 -13.87 36.18 -4.82
CA GLN A 214 -14.78 37.32 -4.60
C GLN A 214 -15.89 37.00 -3.60
N HIS A 215 -16.33 35.74 -3.53
CA HIS A 215 -17.47 35.34 -2.70
C HIS A 215 -17.25 35.52 -1.19
N ASP A 216 -15.99 35.57 -0.73
CA ASP A 216 -15.61 35.64 0.68
C ASP A 216 -14.77 36.89 1.02
N ASP A 217 -14.81 37.94 0.19
CA ASP A 217 -13.95 39.15 0.30
C ASP A 217 -12.43 38.88 0.32
N ILE A 218 -12.02 37.65 0.00
CA ILE A 218 -10.63 37.21 -0.04
C ILE A 218 -9.90 37.97 -1.14
N TRP A 219 -10.48 38.04 -2.34
CA TRP A 219 -9.88 38.73 -3.48
C TRP A 219 -9.71 40.23 -3.24
N TYR A 220 -10.73 40.86 -2.65
CA TYR A 220 -10.66 42.27 -2.25
C TYR A 220 -9.49 42.51 -1.29
N THR A 221 -9.37 41.68 -0.26
CA THR A 221 -8.28 41.78 0.74
C THR A 221 -6.90 41.56 0.10
N LEU A 222 -6.75 40.58 -0.79
CA LEU A 222 -5.51 40.32 -1.52
C LEU A 222 -5.11 41.51 -2.42
N ASN A 223 -6.07 42.19 -3.06
CA ASN A 223 -5.81 43.34 -3.93
C ASN A 223 -5.33 44.59 -3.19
N LEU A 224 -5.52 44.68 -1.87
CA LEU A 224 -4.89 45.71 -1.04
C LEU A 224 -3.35 45.57 -0.98
N LEU A 225 -2.81 44.44 -1.47
CA LEU A 225 -1.37 44.20 -1.62
C LEU A 225 -1.06 43.75 -3.06
N PRO A 226 -1.02 44.67 -4.04
CA PRO A 226 -0.84 44.32 -5.46
C PRO A 226 0.54 43.73 -5.78
N GLY A 227 1.58 44.07 -5.01
CA GLY A 227 2.95 43.56 -5.16
C GLY A 227 3.22 42.18 -4.56
N ARG A 228 2.22 41.53 -3.95
CA ARG A 228 2.39 40.31 -3.14
C ARG A 228 3.12 39.16 -3.85
N LYS A 229 2.90 38.95 -5.15
CA LYS A 229 3.55 37.89 -5.94
C LYS A 229 5.07 38.07 -6.08
N LYS A 230 5.59 39.29 -5.88
CA LYS A 230 7.03 39.58 -5.90
C LYS A 230 7.65 39.57 -4.50
N CYS A 231 6.88 39.94 -3.49
CA CYS A 231 7.38 40.12 -2.12
C CYS A 231 7.29 38.86 -1.25
N ILE A 232 6.57 37.84 -1.70
CA ILE A 232 6.33 36.61 -0.95
C ILE A 232 6.88 35.43 -1.76
N PRO A 233 7.77 34.60 -1.20
CA PRO A 233 8.27 33.41 -1.88
C PRO A 233 7.14 32.41 -2.13
N THR A 234 7.34 31.52 -3.10
CA THR A 234 6.41 30.40 -3.33
C THR A 234 6.58 29.39 -2.21
N MET A 235 5.50 29.08 -1.51
CA MET A 235 5.49 28.16 -0.38
C MET A 235 4.69 26.91 -0.71
N ASN A 236 5.19 25.76 -0.25
CA ASN A 236 4.49 24.49 -0.37
C ASN A 236 3.84 24.11 0.96
N LEU A 237 2.78 24.84 1.33
CA LEU A 237 2.05 24.61 2.58
C LEU A 237 0.66 24.05 2.30
N HIS A 238 0.27 23.03 3.06
CA HIS A 238 -1.03 22.39 2.93
C HIS A 238 -2.03 23.07 3.86
N VAL A 239 -2.88 23.94 3.31
CA VAL A 239 -3.97 24.61 4.06
C VAL A 239 -5.28 24.30 3.38
N LYS A 240 -6.26 23.81 4.16
CA LYS A 240 -7.61 23.55 3.67
C LYS A 240 -8.20 24.82 3.05
N LEU A 241 -8.68 24.71 1.82
CA LEU A 241 -9.36 25.80 1.11
C LEU A 241 -10.74 26.09 1.73
N PRO A 242 -11.29 27.30 1.60
CA PRO A 242 -12.68 27.58 1.89
C PRO A 242 -13.60 26.65 1.08
N GLU A 243 -14.70 26.17 1.68
CA GLU A 243 -15.61 25.23 1.03
C GLU A 243 -16.18 25.80 -0.29
N GLY A 244 -16.52 27.08 -0.33
CA GLY A 244 -17.00 27.75 -1.55
C GLY A 244 -16.00 27.66 -2.69
N VAL A 245 -14.72 27.97 -2.42
CA VAL A 245 -13.63 27.86 -3.39
C VAL A 245 -13.41 26.41 -3.82
N ALA A 246 -13.47 25.45 -2.89
CA ALA A 246 -13.36 24.03 -3.21
C ALA A 246 -14.51 23.52 -4.11
N VAL A 247 -15.74 24.04 -3.94
CA VAL A 247 -16.87 23.75 -4.83
C VAL A 247 -16.64 24.33 -6.24
N PHE A 248 -16.13 25.56 -6.34
CA PHE A 248 -15.83 26.17 -7.64
C PHE A 248 -14.73 25.43 -8.40
N ILE A 249 -13.66 25.02 -7.73
CA ILE A 249 -12.60 24.20 -8.33
C ILE A 249 -13.18 22.89 -8.88
N ARG A 250 -13.99 22.17 -8.09
CA ARG A 250 -14.63 20.93 -8.54
C ARG A 250 -15.53 21.16 -9.77
N THR A 251 -16.29 22.25 -9.79
CA THR A 251 -17.18 22.61 -10.90
C THR A 251 -16.37 22.92 -12.16
N PHE A 252 -15.29 23.70 -12.03
CA PHE A 252 -14.39 24.01 -13.14
C PHE A 252 -13.72 22.76 -13.70
N LEU A 253 -13.20 21.88 -12.83
CA LEU A 253 -12.58 20.63 -13.26
C LEU A 253 -13.58 19.69 -13.94
N GLU A 254 -14.85 19.69 -13.50
CA GLU A 254 -15.93 18.95 -14.15
C GLU A 254 -16.20 19.46 -15.58
N GLU A 255 -16.22 20.78 -15.76
CA GLU A 255 -16.39 21.41 -17.07
C GLU A 255 -15.22 21.09 -18.00
N GLU A 256 -13.98 21.26 -17.54
CA GLU A 256 -12.79 20.98 -18.33
C GLU A 256 -12.65 19.49 -18.65
N TRP A 257 -12.95 18.59 -17.70
CA TRP A 257 -12.88 17.14 -17.93
C TRP A 257 -13.87 16.67 -19.00
N LYS A 258 -15.05 17.29 -19.07
CA LYS A 258 -16.04 17.02 -20.13
C LYS A 258 -15.55 17.47 -21.51
N ARG A 259 -14.69 18.48 -21.57
CA ARG A 259 -14.06 18.94 -22.82
C ARG A 259 -12.90 18.01 -23.18
N SER A 260 -11.99 17.78 -22.24
CA SER A 260 -10.89 16.83 -22.33
C SER A 260 -10.33 16.53 -20.92
N PRO A 261 -10.13 15.25 -20.55
CA PRO A 261 -9.42 14.90 -19.32
C PRO A 261 -8.03 15.53 -19.23
N GLN A 262 -7.31 15.65 -20.35
CA GLN A 262 -5.98 16.26 -20.42
C GLN A 262 -6.02 17.75 -20.04
N ASP A 263 -7.05 18.49 -20.49
CA ASP A 263 -7.22 19.91 -20.15
C ASP A 263 -7.42 20.09 -18.64
N ALA A 264 -8.30 19.30 -18.02
CA ALA A 264 -8.50 19.31 -16.58
C ALA A 264 -7.21 18.97 -15.82
N LEU A 265 -6.49 17.91 -16.23
CA LEU A 265 -5.24 17.50 -15.58
C LEU A 265 -4.10 18.49 -15.76
N SER A 266 -4.14 19.34 -16.80
CA SER A 266 -3.08 20.32 -17.08
C SER A 266 -2.97 21.44 -16.04
N VAL A 267 -4.07 21.75 -15.35
CA VAL A 267 -4.15 22.79 -14.32
C VAL A 267 -4.11 22.23 -12.89
N MET A 268 -4.23 20.91 -12.74
CA MET A 268 -4.27 20.26 -11.45
C MET A 268 -2.87 20.11 -10.85
N THR A 269 -2.76 20.41 -9.57
CA THR A 269 -1.50 20.21 -8.82
C THR A 269 -1.41 18.81 -8.19
N GLY A 270 -2.55 18.16 -7.95
CA GLY A 270 -2.64 16.90 -7.20
C GLY A 270 -2.47 17.07 -5.69
N ARG A 271 -2.41 18.31 -5.20
CA ARG A 271 -2.18 18.65 -3.78
C ARG A 271 -3.44 19.13 -3.07
N LEU A 272 -4.43 19.65 -3.79
CA LEU A 272 -5.64 20.18 -3.19
C LEU A 272 -6.63 19.04 -2.89
N ASP A 273 -7.25 19.06 -1.71
CA ASP A 273 -8.30 18.09 -1.36
C ASP A 273 -9.46 18.08 -2.37
N ALA A 274 -9.81 19.25 -2.93
CA ALA A 274 -10.84 19.39 -3.96
C ALA A 274 -10.46 18.68 -5.27
N GLU A 275 -9.20 18.82 -5.70
CA GLU A 275 -8.63 18.13 -6.88
C GLU A 275 -8.62 16.62 -6.66
N ARG A 276 -8.15 16.20 -5.47
CA ARG A 276 -8.04 14.79 -5.10
C ARG A 276 -9.41 14.12 -5.07
N GLY A 277 -10.37 14.74 -4.38
CA GLY A 277 -11.74 14.26 -4.31
C GLY A 277 -12.40 14.16 -5.69
N PHE A 278 -12.21 15.18 -6.55
CA PHE A 278 -12.70 15.18 -7.93
C PHE A 278 -12.13 14.00 -8.74
N LEU A 279 -10.80 13.84 -8.76
CA LEU A 279 -10.16 12.82 -9.58
C LEU A 279 -10.52 11.40 -9.13
N LEU A 280 -10.52 11.14 -7.82
CA LEU A 280 -10.96 9.84 -7.29
C LEU A 280 -12.39 9.53 -7.68
N GLN A 281 -13.30 10.51 -7.55
CA GLN A 281 -14.69 10.35 -7.94
C GLN A 281 -14.81 9.99 -9.44
N LYS A 282 -14.04 10.65 -10.31
CA LYS A 282 -14.02 10.35 -11.75
C LYS A 282 -13.50 8.96 -12.06
N LEU A 283 -12.32 8.60 -11.55
CA LEU A 283 -11.71 7.30 -11.80
C LEU A 283 -12.57 6.15 -11.24
N GLN A 284 -13.11 6.32 -10.04
CA GLN A 284 -14.05 5.36 -9.48
C GLN A 284 -15.32 5.25 -10.34
N SER A 285 -15.87 6.37 -10.81
CA SER A 285 -17.03 6.34 -11.71
C SER A 285 -16.74 5.60 -13.01
N TYR A 286 -15.56 5.81 -13.61
CA TYR A 286 -15.12 5.10 -14.81
C TYR A 286 -14.99 3.60 -14.55
N LEU A 287 -14.43 3.18 -13.42
CA LEU A 287 -14.34 1.76 -13.03
C LEU A 287 -15.71 1.12 -12.85
N HIS A 288 -16.66 1.82 -12.22
CA HIS A 288 -18.03 1.30 -12.04
C HIS A 288 -18.77 1.16 -13.37
N GLN A 289 -18.49 2.03 -14.34
CA GLN A 289 -19.08 2.02 -15.68
C GLN A 289 -18.31 1.14 -16.68
N GLY A 290 -17.11 0.69 -16.33
CA GLY A 290 -16.18 -0.01 -17.22
C GLY A 290 -15.68 0.85 -18.38
N ILE A 291 -15.45 2.14 -18.15
CA ILE A 291 -14.93 3.06 -19.16
C ILE A 291 -13.41 3.04 -19.13
N ALA A 292 -12.77 2.72 -20.25
CA ALA A 292 -11.31 2.73 -20.35
C ALA A 292 -10.74 4.16 -20.30
N LEU A 293 -9.56 4.29 -19.71
CA LEU A 293 -8.76 5.52 -19.73
C LEU A 293 -7.74 5.45 -20.86
N GLU A 294 -7.54 6.58 -21.54
CA GLU A 294 -6.45 6.72 -22.53
C GLU A 294 -5.08 6.65 -21.84
N GLN A 295 -4.09 6.09 -22.54
CA GLN A 295 -2.73 5.92 -22.03
C GLN A 295 -2.12 7.26 -21.59
N ASP A 296 -2.20 8.30 -22.42
CA ASP A 296 -1.64 9.63 -22.14
C ASP A 296 -2.27 10.27 -20.89
N VAL A 297 -3.58 10.04 -20.65
CA VAL A 297 -4.27 10.53 -19.45
C VAL A 297 -3.75 9.80 -18.22
N SER A 298 -3.57 8.48 -18.30
CA SER A 298 -3.00 7.68 -17.21
C SER A 298 -1.57 8.09 -16.88
N GLU A 299 -0.73 8.33 -17.90
CA GLU A 299 0.63 8.82 -17.74
C GLU A 299 0.67 10.20 -17.09
N LYS A 300 -0.29 11.08 -17.43
CA LYS A 300 -0.42 12.39 -16.79
C LYS A 300 -0.79 12.26 -15.30
N ILE A 301 -1.73 11.37 -14.95
CA ILE A 301 -2.08 11.09 -13.56
C ILE A 301 -0.89 10.49 -12.80
N ALA A 302 -0.08 9.66 -13.45
CA ALA A 302 1.12 9.06 -12.85
C ALA A 302 2.19 10.08 -12.44
N GLN A 303 2.14 11.32 -12.96
CA GLN A 303 3.01 12.43 -12.55
C GLN A 303 2.65 12.99 -11.16
N PHE A 304 1.45 12.69 -10.63
CA PHE A 304 1.05 13.08 -9.27
C PHE A 304 1.61 12.11 -8.22
N HIS A 305 2.93 12.15 -8.01
CA HIS A 305 3.65 11.21 -7.14
C HIS A 305 3.13 11.13 -5.69
N GLU A 306 2.55 12.21 -5.17
CA GLU A 306 1.96 12.28 -3.83
C GLU A 306 0.54 11.70 -3.76
N PHE A 307 0.00 11.18 -4.87
CA PHE A 307 -1.38 10.74 -4.99
C PHE A 307 -1.51 9.28 -5.49
N ASN A 308 -0.87 8.36 -4.77
CA ASN A 308 -0.80 6.93 -5.11
C ASN A 308 -2.16 6.26 -5.37
N GLU A 309 -3.23 6.68 -4.69
CA GLU A 309 -4.57 6.11 -4.89
C GLU A 309 -5.09 6.38 -6.30
N ALA A 310 -5.02 7.63 -6.78
CA ALA A 310 -5.44 7.97 -8.13
C ALA A 310 -4.57 7.28 -9.19
N VAL A 311 -3.26 7.19 -8.97
CA VAL A 311 -2.33 6.47 -9.87
C VAL A 311 -2.70 5.00 -9.97
N THR A 312 -3.04 4.37 -8.85
CA THR A 312 -3.44 2.95 -8.82
C THR A 312 -4.75 2.72 -9.57
N LEU A 313 -5.76 3.57 -9.37
CA LEU A 313 -7.03 3.47 -10.09
C LEU A 313 -6.86 3.75 -11.59
N ALA A 314 -6.06 4.75 -11.97
CA ALA A 314 -5.79 5.07 -13.36
C ALA A 314 -5.13 3.91 -14.11
N ARG A 315 -4.17 3.21 -13.48
CA ARG A 315 -3.54 2.02 -14.06
C ARG A 315 -4.53 0.89 -14.32
N GLN A 316 -5.51 0.69 -13.44
CA GLN A 316 -6.57 -0.32 -13.64
C GLN A 316 -7.51 0.01 -14.80
N LEU A 317 -7.62 1.30 -15.17
CA LEU A 317 -8.48 1.77 -16.25
C LEU A 317 -7.80 1.72 -17.62
N VAL A 318 -6.49 1.51 -17.69
CA VAL A 318 -5.77 1.32 -18.95
C VAL A 318 -6.02 -0.09 -19.48
N PRO A 319 -6.48 -0.25 -20.74
CA PRO A 319 -6.61 -1.57 -21.35
C PRO A 319 -5.26 -2.30 -21.39
N PHE A 320 -5.25 -3.55 -20.93
CA PHE A 320 -4.06 -4.38 -21.03
C PHE A 320 -3.82 -4.81 -22.48
N GLN A 321 -2.57 -5.15 -22.82
CA GLN A 321 -2.22 -5.63 -24.15
C GLN A 321 -2.85 -7.01 -24.42
N ASN A 322 -3.17 -7.25 -25.69
CA ASN A 322 -3.68 -8.54 -26.14
C ASN A 322 -2.64 -9.64 -25.90
N PRO A 323 -3.04 -10.81 -25.34
CA PRO A 323 -2.13 -11.91 -25.14
C PRO A 323 -1.73 -12.55 -26.47
N SER A 324 -0.62 -13.26 -26.47
CA SER A 324 -0.22 -14.15 -27.56
C SER A 324 -1.15 -15.36 -27.66
N PHE A 325 -1.14 -16.05 -28.81
CA PHE A 325 -1.85 -17.31 -28.96
C PHE A 325 -0.98 -18.48 -28.51
N VAL A 326 -1.55 -19.37 -27.70
CA VAL A 326 -0.88 -20.61 -27.28
C VAL A 326 -0.91 -21.68 -28.37
N PRO A 327 0.23 -22.34 -28.68
CA PRO A 327 0.24 -23.50 -29.58
C PRO A 327 -0.44 -24.73 -28.98
N ASP A 328 -1.10 -25.54 -29.81
CA ASP A 328 -1.76 -26.81 -29.38
C ASP A 328 -0.78 -27.88 -28.87
N THR A 329 0.52 -27.65 -29.03
CA THR A 329 1.62 -28.53 -28.57
C THR A 329 2.41 -27.91 -27.42
N ALA A 330 1.98 -26.76 -26.89
CA ALA A 330 2.64 -26.13 -25.76
C ALA A 330 2.63 -27.07 -24.55
N PRO A 331 3.76 -27.24 -23.84
CA PRO A 331 3.78 -27.94 -22.57
C PRO A 331 3.05 -27.12 -21.50
N VAL A 332 2.61 -27.76 -20.41
CA VAL A 332 1.76 -27.14 -19.39
C VAL A 332 2.45 -25.94 -18.72
N GLU A 333 3.77 -25.97 -18.57
CA GLU A 333 4.55 -24.88 -17.97
C GLU A 333 4.42 -23.59 -18.79
N ILE A 334 4.43 -23.69 -20.13
CA ILE A 334 4.23 -22.55 -21.04
C ILE A 334 2.81 -22.01 -20.94
N ILE A 335 1.82 -22.89 -20.75
CA ILE A 335 0.43 -22.48 -20.53
C ILE A 335 0.27 -21.77 -19.18
N GLN A 336 0.92 -22.25 -18.12
CA GLN A 336 0.89 -21.61 -16.80
C GLN A 336 1.54 -20.22 -16.84
N GLU A 337 2.65 -20.07 -17.55
CA GLU A 337 3.30 -18.78 -17.79
C GLU A 337 2.41 -17.83 -18.59
N TRP A 338 1.83 -18.31 -19.70
CA TRP A 338 0.90 -17.53 -20.51
C TRP A 338 -0.33 -17.06 -19.71
N MET A 339 -0.91 -17.94 -18.87
CA MET A 339 -2.02 -17.57 -17.98
C MET A 339 -1.59 -16.46 -17.01
N ARG A 340 -0.45 -16.63 -16.33
CA ARG A 340 0.05 -15.67 -15.33
C ARG A 340 0.40 -14.32 -15.93
N ASP A 341 1.20 -14.31 -17.00
CA ASP A 341 1.89 -13.11 -17.47
C ASP A 341 1.11 -12.35 -18.55
N GLU A 342 0.22 -13.03 -19.28
CA GLU A 342 -0.48 -12.45 -20.42
C GLU A 342 -2.01 -12.51 -20.27
N TYR A 343 -2.59 -13.72 -20.23
CA TYR A 343 -4.03 -13.88 -20.37
C TYR A 343 -4.83 -13.41 -19.16
N LEU A 344 -4.48 -13.83 -17.93
CA LEU A 344 -5.28 -13.46 -16.78
C LEU A 344 -5.26 -11.94 -16.53
N PRO A 345 -4.11 -11.23 -16.60
CA PRO A 345 -4.08 -9.77 -16.50
C PRO A 345 -4.96 -9.11 -17.58
N PHE A 346 -4.90 -9.61 -18.82
CA PHE A 346 -5.77 -9.16 -19.91
C PHE A 346 -7.25 -9.40 -19.62
N TYR A 347 -7.61 -10.58 -19.13
CA TYR A 347 -8.97 -10.92 -18.75
C TYR A 347 -9.50 -10.01 -17.62
N ARG A 348 -8.69 -9.76 -16.57
CA ARG A 348 -9.07 -8.84 -15.47
C ARG A 348 -9.34 -7.44 -16.01
N SER A 349 -8.48 -6.94 -16.91
CA SER A 349 -8.69 -5.65 -17.58
C SER A 349 -9.98 -5.65 -18.41
N CYS A 350 -10.22 -6.68 -19.22
CA CYS A 350 -11.45 -6.80 -20.01
C CYS A 350 -12.71 -6.90 -19.14
N ALA A 351 -12.66 -7.61 -18.02
CA ALA A 351 -13.76 -7.72 -17.07
C ALA A 351 -14.08 -6.35 -16.44
N LEU A 352 -13.05 -5.62 -15.97
CA LEU A 352 -13.22 -4.29 -15.38
C LEU A 352 -13.76 -3.28 -16.39
N LEU A 353 -13.36 -3.39 -17.66
CA LEU A 353 -13.67 -2.43 -18.72
C LEU A 353 -14.85 -2.84 -19.61
N ASN A 354 -15.65 -3.83 -19.21
CA ASN A 354 -16.79 -4.34 -19.98
C ASN A 354 -16.43 -4.70 -21.45
N LYS A 355 -15.28 -5.34 -21.66
CA LYS A 355 -14.74 -5.77 -22.97
C LYS A 355 -14.46 -7.28 -23.03
N LEU A 356 -15.23 -8.07 -22.29
CA LEU A 356 -15.04 -9.53 -22.19
C LEU A 356 -15.20 -10.25 -23.53
N GLU A 357 -15.84 -9.66 -24.53
CA GLU A 357 -15.94 -10.23 -25.87
C GLU A 357 -14.56 -10.39 -26.53
N LEU A 358 -13.57 -9.57 -26.15
CA LEU A 358 -12.21 -9.63 -26.69
C LEU A 358 -11.43 -10.86 -26.23
N THR A 359 -11.83 -11.52 -25.15
CA THR A 359 -11.14 -12.70 -24.62
C THR A 359 -11.54 -14.00 -25.33
N GLY A 360 -12.67 -14.01 -26.06
CA GLY A 360 -13.25 -15.18 -26.71
C GLY A 360 -12.27 -16.02 -27.53
N PRO A 361 -11.52 -15.44 -28.49
CA PRO A 361 -10.57 -16.19 -29.31
C PRO A 361 -9.46 -16.90 -28.51
N TYR A 362 -9.06 -16.33 -27.37
CA TYR A 362 -8.03 -16.91 -26.50
C TYR A 362 -8.58 -18.04 -25.65
N VAL A 363 -9.82 -17.89 -25.16
CA VAL A 363 -10.54 -18.96 -24.46
C VAL A 363 -10.71 -20.16 -25.38
N GLU A 364 -11.15 -19.95 -26.63
CA GLU A 364 -11.32 -21.04 -27.60
C GLU A 364 -10.02 -21.81 -27.85
N LYS A 365 -8.89 -21.10 -27.99
CA LYS A 365 -7.58 -21.72 -28.17
C LYS A 365 -7.11 -22.48 -26.94
N PHE A 366 -7.31 -21.91 -25.74
CA PHE A 366 -7.01 -22.60 -24.49
C PHE A 366 -7.87 -23.85 -24.32
N GLU A 367 -9.18 -23.79 -24.58
CA GLU A 367 -10.07 -24.94 -24.46
C GLU A 367 -9.71 -26.04 -25.45
N HIS A 368 -9.30 -25.69 -26.67
CA HIS A 368 -8.80 -26.66 -27.64
C HIS A 368 -7.54 -27.36 -27.12
N TRP A 369 -6.58 -26.59 -26.59
CA TRP A 369 -5.39 -27.14 -25.95
C TRP A 369 -5.75 -28.05 -24.76
N MET A 370 -6.66 -27.61 -23.90
CA MET A 370 -7.08 -28.36 -22.71
C MET A 370 -7.77 -29.67 -23.11
N LYS A 371 -8.71 -29.66 -24.05
CA LYS A 371 -9.38 -30.87 -24.59
C LYS A 371 -8.38 -31.93 -25.05
N LYS A 372 -7.31 -31.51 -25.71
CA LYS A 372 -6.27 -32.40 -26.25
C LYS A 372 -5.34 -32.95 -25.16
N ASN A 373 -4.95 -32.14 -24.20
CA ASN A 373 -3.89 -32.48 -23.23
C ASN A 373 -4.44 -33.01 -21.90
N TYR A 374 -5.70 -32.72 -21.55
CA TYR A 374 -6.27 -33.01 -20.24
C TYR A 374 -6.19 -34.49 -19.79
N PRO A 375 -6.47 -35.50 -20.65
CA PRO A 375 -6.28 -36.89 -20.24
C PRO A 375 -4.84 -37.20 -19.79
N GLY A 376 -3.84 -36.63 -20.47
CA GLY A 376 -2.44 -36.77 -20.08
C GLY A 376 -2.14 -36.09 -18.74
N LEU A 377 -2.66 -34.88 -18.53
CA LEU A 377 -2.50 -34.11 -17.29
C LEU A 377 -3.13 -34.82 -16.08
N LEU A 378 -4.27 -35.49 -16.27
CA LEU A 378 -4.88 -36.32 -15.24
C LEU A 378 -4.00 -37.51 -14.86
N ILE A 379 -3.39 -38.18 -15.83
CA ILE A 379 -2.57 -39.38 -15.55
C ILE A 379 -1.25 -39.01 -14.87
N ASN A 380 -0.56 -37.97 -15.35
CA ASN A 380 0.76 -37.61 -14.83
C ASN A 380 0.70 -36.59 -13.66
N GLY A 381 -0.43 -35.91 -13.46
CA GLY A 381 -0.62 -34.88 -12.45
C GLY A 381 0.17 -33.58 -12.68
N THR A 382 0.86 -33.44 -13.81
CA THR A 382 1.72 -32.28 -14.09
C THR A 382 0.88 -31.01 -14.25
N GLY A 383 1.23 -29.96 -13.51
CA GLY A 383 0.49 -28.69 -13.50
C GLY A 383 -0.89 -28.72 -12.84
N MET A 384 -1.36 -29.89 -12.36
CA MET A 384 -2.64 -30.02 -11.68
C MET A 384 -2.53 -29.68 -10.18
N ALA A 385 -3.58 -29.11 -9.60
CA ALA A 385 -3.62 -28.73 -8.19
C ALA A 385 -3.77 -29.93 -7.24
N TYR A 386 -4.60 -30.92 -7.60
CA TYR A 386 -4.95 -32.02 -6.70
C TYR A 386 -3.76 -32.90 -6.23
N PRO A 387 -2.74 -33.22 -7.05
CA PRO A 387 -1.62 -34.06 -6.60
C PRO A 387 -0.73 -33.37 -5.56
N GLN A 388 -0.84 -32.05 -5.38
CA GLN A 388 0.00 -31.31 -4.45
C GLN A 388 -0.23 -31.72 -2.99
N ILE A 389 -1.37 -32.37 -2.66
CA ILE A 389 -1.62 -32.91 -1.33
C ILE A 389 -0.55 -33.93 -0.89
N TYR A 390 0.07 -34.66 -1.84
CA TYR A 390 1.11 -35.63 -1.52
C TYR A 390 2.40 -34.95 -1.04
N GLN A 391 2.68 -33.73 -1.51
CA GLN A 391 3.77 -32.92 -0.98
C GLN A 391 3.48 -32.54 0.48
N LEU A 392 2.26 -32.10 0.78
CA LEU A 392 1.83 -31.79 2.15
C LEU A 392 1.94 -33.01 3.06
N LYS A 393 1.51 -34.19 2.59
CA LYS A 393 1.63 -35.47 3.31
C LYS A 393 3.07 -35.78 3.68
N SER A 394 4.01 -35.57 2.77
CA SER A 394 5.44 -35.83 3.03
C SER A 394 6.02 -34.96 4.14
N ARG A 395 5.38 -33.81 4.44
CA ARG A 395 5.81 -32.83 5.45
C ARG A 395 5.13 -32.97 6.81
N LEU A 396 4.22 -33.93 6.99
CA LEU A 396 3.64 -34.24 8.31
C LEU A 396 4.69 -34.63 9.37
N ALA A 397 5.87 -35.10 8.92
CA ALA A 397 6.98 -35.42 9.81
C ALA A 397 7.69 -34.15 10.35
N ASP A 398 7.59 -33.01 9.65
CA ASP A 398 8.24 -31.75 10.02
C ASP A 398 7.48 -31.02 11.14
N GLY A 399 6.17 -31.25 11.25
CA GLY A 399 5.29 -30.56 12.17
C GLY A 399 3.81 -30.67 11.79
N PRO A 400 2.91 -30.05 12.57
CA PRO A 400 1.50 -29.97 12.21
C PRO A 400 1.31 -29.18 10.90
N VAL A 401 0.28 -29.56 10.14
CA VAL A 401 -0.07 -28.92 8.86
C VAL A 401 -1.46 -28.29 8.91
N LEU A 402 -1.63 -27.14 8.27
CA LEU A 402 -2.91 -26.52 7.98
C LEU A 402 -3.13 -26.49 6.48
N LEU A 403 -4.17 -27.16 6.00
CA LEU A 403 -4.70 -26.99 4.66
C LEU A 403 -5.83 -25.96 4.70
N TYR A 404 -5.58 -24.78 4.15
CA TYR A 404 -6.54 -23.69 4.05
C TYR A 404 -7.09 -23.63 2.63
N VAL A 405 -8.37 -24.00 2.47
CA VAL A 405 -9.03 -24.11 1.16
C VAL A 405 -10.04 -22.99 1.00
N PHE A 406 -9.83 -22.15 -0.01
CA PHE A 406 -10.84 -21.19 -0.46
C PHE A 406 -11.78 -21.82 -1.50
N ASP A 407 -13.08 -21.60 -1.35
CA ASP A 407 -14.10 -21.84 -2.37
C ASP A 407 -14.18 -20.63 -3.31
N GLY A 408 -13.68 -20.76 -4.54
CA GLY A 408 -13.78 -19.69 -5.56
C GLY A 408 -12.70 -18.59 -5.50
N LEU A 409 -11.48 -18.89 -5.05
CA LEU A 409 -10.32 -17.97 -5.14
C LEU A 409 -9.54 -18.25 -6.45
N ASP A 410 -9.66 -17.34 -7.41
CA ASP A 410 -8.84 -17.39 -8.62
C ASP A 410 -7.37 -17.02 -8.34
N TYR A 411 -6.50 -17.47 -9.24
CA TYR A 411 -5.06 -17.23 -9.13
C TYR A 411 -4.66 -15.76 -9.04
N LEU A 412 -5.31 -14.85 -9.78
CA LEU A 412 -4.89 -13.43 -9.76
C LEU A 412 -5.23 -12.75 -8.44
N ASN A 413 -6.42 -12.98 -7.88
CA ASN A 413 -6.73 -12.41 -6.57
C ASN A 413 -5.82 -13.01 -5.48
N ALA A 414 -5.40 -14.26 -5.62
CA ALA A 414 -4.38 -14.81 -4.73
C ALA A 414 -3.03 -14.08 -4.89
N GLN A 415 -2.58 -13.85 -6.13
CA GLN A 415 -1.30 -13.21 -6.44
C GLN A 415 -1.27 -11.72 -6.08
N ASP A 416 -2.28 -10.96 -6.48
CA ASP A 416 -2.27 -9.48 -6.44
C ASP A 416 -2.83 -8.91 -5.13
N GLU A 417 -3.64 -9.67 -4.40
CA GLU A 417 -4.31 -9.19 -3.18
C GLU A 417 -3.89 -9.99 -1.94
N PHE A 418 -3.93 -11.33 -2.02
CA PHE A 418 -3.71 -12.17 -0.84
C PHE A 418 -2.24 -12.31 -0.46
N LEU A 419 -1.35 -12.60 -1.42
CA LEU A 419 0.09 -12.69 -1.17
C LEU A 419 0.66 -11.39 -0.60
N PRO A 420 0.39 -10.19 -1.15
CA PRO A 420 0.87 -8.94 -0.54
C PRO A 420 0.35 -8.74 0.89
N ALA A 421 -0.88 -9.14 1.18
CA ALA A 421 -1.43 -9.07 2.53
C ALA A 421 -0.70 -10.02 3.51
N LEU A 422 -0.39 -11.25 3.07
CA LEU A 422 0.40 -12.21 3.83
C LEU A 422 1.83 -11.70 4.09
N GLU A 423 2.49 -11.16 3.07
CA GLU A 423 3.87 -10.65 3.16
C GLU A 423 3.95 -9.45 4.11
N LEU A 424 2.99 -8.53 4.06
CA LEU A 424 2.86 -7.42 5.01
C LEU A 424 2.67 -7.91 6.45
N SER A 425 2.06 -9.08 6.63
CA SER A 425 1.91 -9.74 7.94
C SER A 425 3.07 -10.69 8.29
N GLY A 426 4.13 -10.77 7.47
CA GLY A 426 5.33 -11.55 7.75
C GLY A 426 5.25 -13.02 7.34
N ALA A 427 4.28 -13.42 6.52
CA ALA A 427 4.20 -14.75 5.92
C ALA A 427 4.52 -14.67 4.42
N TYR A 428 5.42 -15.51 3.94
CA TYR A 428 5.94 -15.45 2.58
C TYR A 428 5.72 -16.79 1.88
N PRO A 429 5.51 -16.82 0.56
CA PRO A 429 5.45 -18.09 -0.15
C PRO A 429 6.83 -18.77 -0.14
N GLU A 430 6.86 -20.08 0.09
CA GLU A 430 8.09 -20.89 0.09
C GLU A 430 8.76 -20.95 -1.30
N ALA A 431 7.96 -20.89 -2.35
CA ALA A 431 8.37 -20.97 -3.74
C ALA A 431 7.64 -19.93 -4.60
N ASP A 432 8.02 -19.83 -5.87
CA ASP A 432 7.29 -19.00 -6.84
C ASP A 432 5.85 -19.54 -7.01
N VAL A 433 4.88 -18.63 -7.03
CA VAL A 433 3.46 -18.98 -7.06
C VAL A 433 3.00 -18.97 -8.51
N ILE A 434 2.77 -20.16 -9.07
CA ILE A 434 2.29 -20.38 -10.44
C ILE A 434 0.83 -20.83 -10.45
N PRO A 435 0.06 -20.57 -11.53
CA PRO A 435 -1.32 -21.03 -11.60
C PRO A 435 -1.35 -22.54 -11.79
N TYR A 436 -2.02 -23.26 -10.88
CA TYR A 436 -2.31 -24.68 -11.07
C TYR A 436 -3.64 -24.86 -11.79
N LEU A 437 -3.78 -25.97 -12.51
CA LEU A 437 -5.03 -26.35 -13.15
C LEU A 437 -5.90 -27.16 -12.18
N THR A 438 -7.13 -26.72 -11.96
CA THR A 438 -8.11 -27.48 -11.18
C THR A 438 -8.78 -28.59 -11.99
N PHE A 439 -9.50 -29.48 -11.30
CA PHE A 439 -10.23 -30.58 -11.90
C PHE A 439 -11.47 -30.08 -12.68
N LEU A 440 -11.80 -30.75 -13.79
CA LEU A 440 -12.94 -30.42 -14.63
C LEU A 440 -14.11 -31.41 -14.43
N PRO A 441 -15.37 -30.93 -14.45
CA PRO A 441 -15.74 -29.52 -14.46
C PRO A 441 -15.33 -28.82 -13.16
N THR A 442 -15.12 -27.50 -13.22
CA THR A 442 -14.70 -26.66 -12.08
C THR A 442 -15.83 -26.43 -11.06
N GLU A 443 -16.64 -27.47 -10.83
CA GLU A 443 -17.73 -27.48 -9.87
C GLU A 443 -17.19 -27.83 -8.48
N THR A 444 -17.57 -27.08 -7.45
CA THR A 444 -17.16 -27.29 -6.05
C THR A 444 -17.30 -28.75 -5.60
N PHE A 445 -18.40 -29.42 -5.95
CA PHE A 445 -18.68 -30.82 -5.55
C PHE A 445 -17.85 -31.87 -6.31
N ILE A 446 -17.11 -31.45 -7.34
CA ILE A 446 -16.17 -32.28 -8.10
C ILE A 446 -14.74 -31.87 -7.72
N ALA A 447 -14.38 -30.60 -7.92
CA ALA A 447 -13.03 -30.10 -7.77
C ALA A 447 -12.53 -30.11 -6.31
N LYS A 448 -13.34 -29.62 -5.35
CA LYS A 448 -12.91 -29.55 -3.94
C LYS A 448 -12.60 -30.93 -3.33
N PRO A 449 -13.44 -31.97 -3.50
CA PRO A 449 -13.09 -33.32 -3.04
C PRO A 449 -11.78 -33.82 -3.63
N THR A 450 -11.57 -33.65 -4.94
CA THR A 450 -10.33 -34.09 -5.60
C THR A 450 -9.10 -33.38 -5.06
N LEU A 451 -9.20 -32.07 -4.83
CA LEU A 451 -8.15 -31.24 -4.25
C LEU A 451 -7.77 -31.69 -2.85
N VAL A 452 -8.76 -31.98 -2.00
CA VAL A 452 -8.57 -32.32 -0.58
C VAL A 452 -7.95 -33.71 -0.39
N CYS A 453 -8.29 -34.69 -1.23
CA CYS A 453 -7.74 -36.06 -1.09
C CYS A 453 -6.61 -36.41 -2.07
N GLY A 454 -6.42 -35.62 -3.12
CA GLY A 454 -5.43 -35.90 -4.17
C GLY A 454 -5.80 -37.05 -5.09
N LEU A 455 -7.08 -37.42 -5.16
CA LEU A 455 -7.60 -38.47 -6.03
C LEU A 455 -8.52 -37.88 -7.10
N MET A 456 -8.67 -38.60 -8.21
CA MET A 456 -9.67 -38.26 -9.23
C MET A 456 -11.09 -38.49 -8.69
N ASN A 457 -12.08 -37.81 -9.25
CA ASN A 457 -13.46 -37.90 -8.77
C ASN A 457 -14.01 -39.34 -8.83
N SER A 458 -13.66 -40.11 -9.85
CA SER A 458 -14.03 -41.53 -10.01
C SER A 458 -13.47 -42.45 -8.92
N GLN A 459 -12.52 -41.98 -8.13
CA GLN A 459 -11.90 -42.72 -7.02
C GLN A 459 -12.49 -42.31 -5.67
N ILE A 460 -13.44 -41.38 -5.67
CA ILE A 460 -14.09 -40.84 -4.47
C ILE A 460 -15.54 -41.32 -4.47
N LEU A 461 -16.00 -41.82 -3.31
CA LEU A 461 -17.38 -42.25 -3.16
C LEU A 461 -18.34 -41.07 -3.42
N PRO A 462 -19.41 -41.27 -4.20
CA PRO A 462 -20.38 -40.23 -4.51
C PRO A 462 -21.26 -39.96 -3.28
N GLU A 463 -20.74 -39.17 -2.35
CA GLU A 463 -21.42 -38.73 -1.14
C GLU A 463 -21.76 -37.23 -1.23
N ARG A 464 -22.71 -36.79 -0.40
CA ARG A 464 -23.04 -35.37 -0.32
C ARG A 464 -21.91 -34.67 0.43
N PRO A 465 -21.25 -33.65 -0.16
CA PRO A 465 -20.16 -32.96 0.50
C PRO A 465 -20.67 -32.15 1.69
N ASP A 466 -20.13 -32.44 2.86
CA ASP A 466 -20.22 -31.64 4.08
C ASP A 466 -18.84 -31.56 4.76
N ALA A 467 -18.73 -30.83 5.88
CA ALA A 467 -17.45 -30.66 6.57
C ALA A 467 -16.83 -32.00 7.05
N LEU A 468 -17.67 -32.95 7.47
CA LEU A 468 -17.22 -34.27 7.94
C LEU A 468 -16.68 -35.11 6.77
N PHE A 469 -17.33 -35.03 5.62
CA PHE A 469 -16.88 -35.67 4.39
C PHE A 469 -15.48 -35.17 3.99
N TYR A 470 -15.25 -33.85 3.94
CA TYR A 470 -13.92 -33.31 3.59
C TYR A 470 -12.86 -33.63 4.64
N ARG A 471 -13.22 -33.63 5.94
CA ARG A 471 -12.34 -34.10 7.01
C ARG A 471 -11.91 -35.54 6.77
N LYS A 472 -12.86 -36.42 6.45
CA LYS A 472 -12.59 -37.85 6.22
C LYS A 472 -11.70 -38.07 5.01
N LEU A 473 -11.95 -37.33 3.92
CA LEU A 473 -11.11 -37.35 2.73
C LEU A 473 -9.65 -36.96 3.03
N LEU A 474 -9.44 -35.86 3.75
CA LEU A 474 -8.10 -35.43 4.12
C LEU A 474 -7.44 -36.43 5.08
N GLN A 475 -8.19 -36.92 6.07
CA GLN A 475 -7.73 -37.92 7.03
C GLN A 475 -7.18 -39.16 6.32
N ASP A 476 -7.95 -39.70 5.37
CA ASP A 476 -7.59 -40.93 4.66
C ASP A 476 -6.40 -40.67 3.71
N SER A 477 -6.36 -39.52 3.04
CA SER A 477 -5.24 -39.13 2.17
C SER A 477 -3.92 -39.00 2.96
N LEU A 478 -3.98 -38.37 4.13
CA LEU A 478 -2.83 -38.17 5.02
C LEU A 478 -2.47 -39.42 5.82
N GLY A 479 -3.38 -40.38 5.97
CA GLY A 479 -3.17 -41.61 6.75
C GLY A 479 -3.19 -41.36 8.26
N LEU A 480 -4.10 -40.50 8.73
CA LEU A 480 -4.20 -40.06 10.13
C LEU A 480 -5.33 -40.77 10.89
N ALA A 481 -5.19 -40.89 12.21
CA ALA A 481 -6.28 -41.29 13.09
C ALA A 481 -7.29 -40.13 13.27
N GLU A 482 -8.53 -40.46 13.65
CA GLU A 482 -9.61 -39.48 13.76
C GLU A 482 -9.29 -38.33 14.74
N ASN A 483 -8.60 -38.62 15.84
CA ASN A 483 -8.20 -37.65 16.86
C ASN A 483 -7.00 -36.78 16.44
N GLU A 484 -6.32 -37.11 15.35
CA GLU A 484 -5.13 -36.39 14.85
C GLU A 484 -5.46 -35.29 13.82
N ILE A 485 -6.72 -35.16 13.45
CA ILE A 485 -7.21 -34.16 12.50
C ILE A 485 -8.31 -33.28 13.14
N ARG A 486 -8.32 -32.00 12.79
CA ARG A 486 -9.42 -31.07 13.07
C ARG A 486 -9.86 -30.39 11.78
N SER A 487 -11.13 -30.05 11.68
CA SER A 487 -11.68 -29.38 10.51
C SER A 487 -12.79 -28.41 10.88
N ALA A 488 -12.86 -27.27 10.19
CA ALA A 488 -13.97 -26.32 10.30
C ALA A 488 -14.28 -25.66 8.97
N THR A 489 -15.50 -25.17 8.81
CA THR A 489 -15.85 -24.18 7.79
C THR A 489 -15.93 -22.79 8.41
N ASP A 490 -15.89 -21.75 7.56
CA ASP A 490 -16.12 -20.35 7.94
C ASP A 490 -17.47 -20.08 8.64
N LYS A 491 -18.41 -21.03 8.58
CA LYS A 491 -19.70 -20.96 9.31
C LYS A 491 -19.67 -21.65 10.67
N ASP A 492 -18.85 -22.68 10.81
CA ASP A 492 -18.86 -23.54 11.99
C ASP A 492 -17.97 -22.97 13.10
N ALA A 493 -16.81 -22.42 12.71
CA ALA A 493 -15.85 -21.84 13.63
C ALA A 493 -14.91 -20.86 12.92
N THR A 494 -14.25 -20.01 13.70
CA THR A 494 -13.11 -19.22 13.24
C THR A 494 -11.84 -20.08 13.15
N LEU A 495 -10.83 -19.61 12.41
CA LEU A 495 -9.53 -20.29 12.35
C LEU A 495 -8.86 -20.35 13.73
N ASP A 496 -9.03 -19.31 14.57
CA ASP A 496 -8.52 -19.29 15.94
C ASP A 496 -9.12 -20.43 16.78
N GLU A 497 -10.45 -20.60 16.76
CA GLU A 497 -11.14 -21.68 17.45
C GLU A 497 -10.69 -23.06 16.97
N LEU A 498 -10.45 -23.23 15.66
CA LEU A 498 -9.99 -24.50 15.09
C LEU A 498 -8.63 -24.93 15.64
N VAL A 499 -7.72 -23.99 15.92
CA VAL A 499 -6.35 -24.29 16.38
C VAL A 499 -6.21 -24.36 17.90
N GLN A 500 -7.30 -24.16 18.67
CA GLN A 500 -7.30 -24.27 20.15
C GLN A 500 -7.08 -25.70 20.68
N GLU A 501 -7.27 -26.72 19.82
CA GLU A 501 -6.96 -28.11 20.14
C GLU A 501 -5.80 -28.62 19.28
N GLN A 502 -4.80 -29.23 19.91
CA GLN A 502 -3.64 -29.75 19.20
C GLN A 502 -4.03 -30.92 18.28
N ALA A 503 -3.65 -30.81 17.00
CA ALA A 503 -3.78 -31.84 15.99
C ALA A 503 -2.52 -31.91 15.09
N LYS A 504 -2.38 -33.01 14.33
CA LYS A 504 -1.33 -33.13 13.30
C LYS A 504 -1.75 -32.46 12.00
N ALA A 505 -3.05 -32.44 11.70
CA ALA A 505 -3.59 -31.77 10.53
C ALA A 505 -4.82 -30.92 10.90
N TYR A 506 -4.88 -29.74 10.31
CA TYR A 506 -6.03 -28.84 10.36
C TYR A 506 -6.55 -28.63 8.95
N LEU A 507 -7.86 -28.66 8.77
CA LEU A 507 -8.54 -28.32 7.52
C LEU A 507 -9.47 -27.14 7.77
N PHE A 508 -9.21 -26.02 7.10
CA PHE A 508 -10.11 -24.88 7.13
C PHE A 508 -10.72 -24.65 5.75
N LEU A 509 -12.05 -24.64 5.68
CA LEU A 509 -12.81 -24.44 4.44
C LEU A 509 -13.46 -23.06 4.45
N ASP A 510 -12.86 -22.12 3.76
CA ASP A 510 -13.41 -20.77 3.57
C ASP A 510 -14.36 -20.77 2.37
N ASN A 511 -15.66 -20.83 2.63
CA ASN A 511 -16.68 -20.80 1.58
C ASN A 511 -17.28 -19.41 1.37
N GLN A 512 -16.70 -18.35 1.96
CA GLN A 512 -17.33 -17.03 1.96
C GLN A 512 -17.25 -16.37 0.57
N LEU A 513 -16.13 -16.53 -0.14
CA LEU A 513 -15.92 -15.92 -1.45
C LEU A 513 -16.98 -16.36 -2.46
N ASP A 514 -17.15 -17.68 -2.65
CA ASP A 514 -18.18 -18.22 -3.53
C ASP A 514 -19.60 -17.83 -3.07
N ARG A 515 -19.92 -18.13 -1.79
CA ARG A 515 -21.26 -17.98 -1.22
C ARG A 515 -21.78 -16.55 -1.23
N GLU A 516 -20.96 -15.58 -0.85
CA GLU A 516 -21.42 -14.20 -0.60
C GLU A 516 -21.12 -13.26 -1.77
N TYR A 517 -20.05 -13.53 -2.52
CA TYR A 517 -19.54 -12.59 -3.51
C TYR A 517 -19.64 -13.13 -4.93
N LEU A 518 -19.18 -14.35 -5.24
CA LEU A 518 -19.09 -14.88 -6.61
C LEU A 518 -20.47 -14.94 -7.31
N HIS A 519 -21.46 -15.56 -6.68
CA HIS A 519 -22.79 -15.70 -7.32
C HIS A 519 -23.68 -14.47 -7.19
N SER A 520 -23.25 -13.46 -6.43
CA SER A 520 -23.96 -12.20 -6.32
C SER A 520 -23.79 -11.36 -7.60
N GLY A 521 -24.83 -10.62 -7.99
CA GLY A 521 -24.84 -9.75 -9.18
C GLY A 521 -24.01 -8.48 -9.01
N LEU A 522 -22.86 -8.58 -8.34
CA LEU A 522 -21.90 -7.48 -8.18
C LEU A 522 -21.14 -7.26 -9.48
N SER A 523 -20.75 -6.01 -9.74
CA SER A 523 -19.80 -5.71 -10.82
C SER A 523 -18.41 -6.26 -10.48
N PRO A 524 -17.56 -6.50 -11.50
CA PRO A 524 -16.19 -7.02 -11.29
C PRO A 524 -15.37 -6.17 -10.32
N TYR A 525 -15.43 -4.84 -10.42
CA TYR A 525 -14.75 -3.92 -9.51
C TYR A 525 -15.20 -4.10 -8.05
N VAL A 526 -16.52 -4.13 -7.81
CA VAL A 526 -17.07 -4.27 -6.45
C VAL A 526 -16.76 -5.64 -5.87
N ARG A 527 -16.84 -6.71 -6.68
CA ARG A 527 -16.44 -8.06 -6.30
C ARG A 527 -14.97 -8.10 -5.88
N GLY A 528 -14.07 -7.57 -6.70
CA GLY A 528 -12.62 -7.49 -6.41
C GLY A 528 -12.32 -6.74 -5.10
N LYS A 529 -13.00 -5.62 -4.85
CA LYS A 529 -12.84 -4.87 -3.58
C LYS A 529 -13.27 -5.71 -2.36
N LYS A 530 -14.39 -6.44 -2.45
CA LYS A 530 -14.85 -7.33 -1.36
C LYS A 530 -13.92 -8.51 -1.16
N TYR A 531 -13.41 -9.11 -2.24
CA TYR A 531 -12.37 -10.13 -2.20
C TYR A 531 -11.13 -9.60 -1.46
N SER A 532 -10.58 -8.45 -1.86
CA SER A 532 -9.39 -7.85 -1.22
C SER A 532 -9.57 -7.62 0.28
N ILE A 533 -10.73 -7.11 0.71
CA ILE A 533 -11.04 -6.92 2.15
C ILE A 533 -11.07 -8.26 2.90
N HIS A 534 -11.75 -9.26 2.33
CA HIS A 534 -11.84 -10.60 2.93
C HIS A 534 -10.47 -11.28 3.01
N LEU A 535 -9.71 -11.26 1.92
CA LEU A 535 -8.38 -11.86 1.82
C LEU A 535 -7.40 -11.23 2.83
N LYS A 536 -7.43 -9.91 3.02
CA LYS A 536 -6.64 -9.23 4.07
C LYS A 536 -7.00 -9.71 5.48
N LYS A 537 -8.28 -9.91 5.76
CA LYS A 537 -8.75 -10.47 7.04
C LYS A 537 -8.23 -11.90 7.24
N GLN A 538 -8.32 -12.75 6.21
CA GLN A 538 -7.86 -14.13 6.30
C GLN A 538 -6.33 -14.25 6.41
N ALA A 539 -5.58 -13.35 5.75
CA ALA A 539 -4.13 -13.29 5.88
C ALA A 539 -3.72 -13.05 7.34
N GLY A 540 -4.37 -12.07 8.00
CA GLY A 540 -4.19 -11.83 9.43
C GLY A 540 -4.54 -13.05 10.28
N ALA A 541 -5.69 -13.69 10.02
CA ALA A 541 -6.12 -14.87 10.77
C ALA A 541 -5.13 -16.05 10.68
N ILE A 542 -4.58 -16.31 9.48
CA ILE A 542 -3.58 -17.37 9.27
C ILE A 542 -2.31 -17.08 10.06
N VAL A 543 -1.82 -15.84 10.04
CA VAL A 543 -0.61 -15.45 10.78
C VAL A 543 -0.81 -15.58 12.30
N GLU A 544 -1.97 -15.15 12.81
CA GLU A 544 -2.28 -15.31 14.23
C GLU A 544 -2.42 -16.79 14.64
N ALA A 545 -3.02 -17.63 13.80
CA ALA A 545 -3.09 -19.07 14.07
C ALA A 545 -1.71 -19.73 14.16
N VAL A 546 -0.76 -19.33 13.29
CA VAL A 546 0.61 -19.82 13.33
C VAL A 546 1.32 -19.38 14.60
N LYS A 547 1.20 -18.10 14.99
CA LYS A 547 1.75 -17.57 16.23
C LYS A 547 1.17 -18.32 17.44
N PHE A 548 -0.15 -18.49 17.47
CA PHE A 548 -0.83 -19.21 18.54
C PHE A 548 -0.29 -20.63 18.70
N ILE A 549 -0.21 -21.42 17.62
CA ILE A 549 0.33 -22.79 17.70
C ILE A 549 1.79 -22.80 18.18
N LYS A 550 2.59 -21.84 17.72
CA LYS A 550 3.98 -21.70 18.15
C LYS A 550 4.10 -21.41 19.65
N GLU A 551 3.32 -20.47 20.16
CA GLU A 551 3.34 -20.06 21.56
C GLU A 551 2.73 -21.12 22.48
N ARG A 552 1.61 -21.72 22.07
CA ARG A 552 0.80 -22.63 22.90
C ARG A 552 1.34 -24.06 22.95
N TYR A 553 1.84 -24.58 21.83
CA TYR A 553 2.27 -25.97 21.68
C TYR A 553 3.76 -26.13 21.37
N ASN A 554 4.49 -25.02 21.18
CA ASN A 554 5.91 -25.03 20.82
C ASN A 554 6.22 -25.81 19.53
N THR A 555 5.31 -25.77 18.56
CA THR A 555 5.47 -26.39 17.24
C THR A 555 5.37 -25.35 16.13
N ASN A 556 5.99 -25.61 14.98
CA ASN A 556 5.85 -24.76 13.80
C ASN A 556 4.71 -25.31 12.94
N LEU A 557 3.69 -24.50 12.68
CA LEU A 557 2.60 -24.85 11.77
C LEU A 557 3.04 -24.64 10.32
N LEU A 558 3.02 -25.69 9.52
CA LEU A 558 3.13 -25.57 8.07
C LEU A 558 1.76 -25.20 7.50
N VAL A 559 1.67 -24.12 6.72
CA VAL A 559 0.42 -23.68 6.11
C VAL A 559 0.48 -23.87 4.60
N ALA A 560 -0.47 -24.60 4.05
CA ALA A 560 -0.72 -24.70 2.61
C ALA A 560 -2.05 -24.01 2.29
N VAL A 561 -2.03 -23.08 1.35
CA VAL A 561 -3.20 -22.37 0.83
C VAL A 561 -3.52 -22.90 -0.55
N CYS A 562 -4.79 -23.20 -0.81
CA CYS A 562 -5.25 -23.57 -2.14
C CYS A 562 -6.70 -23.14 -2.41
N SER A 563 -7.14 -23.32 -3.66
CA SER A 563 -8.54 -23.17 -4.04
C SER A 563 -8.99 -24.28 -4.98
N ASP A 564 -10.28 -24.59 -4.94
CA ASP A 564 -10.93 -25.59 -5.77
C ASP A 564 -11.29 -25.09 -7.16
N HIS A 565 -11.60 -23.81 -7.33
CA HIS A 565 -11.79 -23.20 -8.64
C HIS A 565 -11.58 -21.68 -8.60
N GLY A 566 -11.31 -21.11 -9.77
CA GLY A 566 -11.49 -19.68 -10.01
C GLY A 566 -12.92 -19.36 -10.43
N TYR A 567 -13.12 -18.27 -11.16
CA TYR A 567 -14.43 -17.88 -11.66
C TYR A 567 -14.37 -17.09 -12.95
N THR A 568 -15.53 -17.02 -13.62
CA THR A 568 -15.72 -16.30 -14.86
C THR A 568 -16.85 -15.28 -14.78
N GLU A 569 -16.51 -14.06 -15.15
CA GLU A 569 -17.44 -13.04 -15.62
C GLU A 569 -17.80 -13.33 -17.08
N LEU A 570 -19.09 -13.28 -17.38
CA LEU A 570 -19.58 -13.63 -18.70
C LEU A 570 -19.71 -12.37 -19.59
N PRO A 571 -19.33 -12.42 -20.89
CA PRO A 571 -19.62 -11.34 -21.85
C PRO A 571 -21.12 -11.03 -21.95
N GLN A 572 -21.53 -9.90 -22.51
CA GLN A 572 -22.97 -9.56 -22.57
C GLN A 572 -23.76 -10.56 -23.43
N SER A 573 -23.17 -10.97 -24.55
CA SER A 573 -23.71 -12.00 -25.43
C SER A 573 -23.06 -13.35 -25.13
N VAL A 574 -23.85 -14.31 -24.67
CA VAL A 574 -23.41 -15.70 -24.46
C VAL A 574 -24.39 -16.67 -25.10
N THR A 575 -23.86 -17.77 -25.63
CA THR A 575 -24.67 -18.87 -26.15
C THR A 575 -25.40 -19.54 -25.00
N ILE A 576 -26.74 -19.60 -25.08
CA ILE A 576 -27.58 -20.31 -24.11
C ILE A 576 -28.14 -21.57 -24.78
N PHE A 577 -27.73 -22.73 -24.29
CA PHE A 577 -28.23 -24.02 -24.74
C PHE A 577 -29.55 -24.33 -24.03
N SER A 578 -30.60 -24.56 -24.81
CA SER A 578 -31.92 -24.92 -24.26
C SER A 578 -31.86 -26.30 -23.61
N ILE A 579 -32.47 -26.43 -22.42
CA ILE A 579 -32.56 -27.69 -21.68
C ILE A 579 -34.03 -28.01 -21.37
N PRO A 580 -34.39 -29.29 -21.15
CA PRO A 580 -35.75 -29.68 -20.80
C PRO A 580 -36.24 -28.99 -19.51
N SER A 581 -37.50 -28.56 -19.48
CA SER A 581 -38.10 -27.84 -18.34
C SER A 581 -38.22 -28.69 -17.05
N THR A 582 -37.99 -30.00 -17.14
CA THR A 582 -38.09 -30.96 -16.03
C THR A 582 -36.83 -31.06 -15.17
N THR A 583 -35.70 -30.47 -15.59
CA THR A 583 -34.42 -30.58 -14.90
C THR A 583 -34.41 -29.71 -13.63
N LYS A 584 -34.52 -30.35 -12.46
CA LYS A 584 -34.65 -29.67 -11.15
C LYS A 584 -33.35 -29.07 -10.61
N ARG A 585 -32.17 -29.48 -11.12
CA ARG A 585 -30.84 -29.00 -10.69
C ARG A 585 -30.15 -28.25 -11.84
N MET A 586 -30.49 -26.98 -12.03
CA MET A 586 -29.90 -26.17 -13.11
C MET A 586 -28.57 -25.56 -12.67
N LYS A 587 -27.47 -26.27 -12.92
CA LYS A 587 -26.14 -25.66 -13.01
C LYS A 587 -25.96 -25.07 -14.41
N THR A 588 -25.39 -23.88 -14.48
CA THR A 588 -25.40 -23.10 -15.74
C THR A 588 -24.18 -23.33 -16.60
N ARG A 589 -23.03 -23.76 -16.04
CA ARG A 589 -21.79 -23.98 -16.79
C ARG A 589 -21.37 -25.44 -16.91
N SER A 590 -22.05 -26.35 -16.23
CA SER A 590 -21.91 -27.79 -16.44
C SER A 590 -23.21 -28.51 -16.13
N MET A 591 -23.42 -29.69 -16.68
CA MET A 591 -24.55 -30.57 -16.33
C MET A 591 -24.17 -32.04 -16.48
N PHE A 592 -24.93 -32.94 -15.84
CA PHE A 592 -24.83 -34.37 -16.09
C PHE A 592 -25.39 -34.68 -17.48
N SER A 593 -24.77 -35.64 -18.17
CA SER A 593 -25.19 -36.04 -19.53
C SER A 593 -26.62 -36.60 -19.54
N SER A 594 -27.03 -37.27 -18.45
CA SER A 594 -28.40 -37.77 -18.24
C SER A 594 -29.48 -36.68 -18.17
N ASP A 595 -29.09 -35.44 -17.85
CA ASP A 595 -30.00 -34.29 -17.76
C ASP A 595 -30.14 -33.53 -19.09
N ILE A 596 -29.37 -33.90 -20.13
CA ILE A 596 -29.39 -33.29 -21.46
C ILE A 596 -30.17 -34.18 -22.44
N THR A 597 -31.11 -33.59 -23.19
CA THR A 597 -31.87 -34.32 -24.22
C THR A 597 -30.97 -34.75 -25.41
N PRO A 598 -31.16 -35.96 -25.97
CA PRO A 598 -30.39 -36.47 -27.13
C PRO A 598 -30.44 -35.60 -28.40
N THR A 599 -31.38 -34.67 -28.50
CA THR A 599 -31.49 -33.75 -29.64
C THR A 599 -30.42 -32.65 -29.65
N ALA A 600 -29.87 -32.27 -28.50
CA ALA A 600 -28.74 -31.32 -28.43
C ALA A 600 -27.45 -31.91 -29.05
N ASP A 601 -27.33 -33.24 -29.00
CA ASP A 601 -26.15 -34.02 -29.42
C ASP A 601 -25.95 -34.02 -30.95
N LYS A 602 -27.00 -33.74 -31.75
CA LYS A 602 -26.94 -33.74 -33.22
C LYS A 602 -26.74 -32.36 -33.86
N THR A 603 -27.02 -31.26 -33.15
CA THR A 603 -26.96 -29.89 -33.69
C THR A 603 -25.80 -29.05 -33.16
N HIS A 604 -25.20 -29.40 -32.02
CA HIS A 604 -24.19 -28.58 -31.33
C HIS A 604 -22.88 -29.31 -31.01
N GLY A 605 -22.55 -30.39 -31.73
CA GLY A 605 -21.50 -31.35 -31.34
C GLY A 605 -20.10 -30.77 -31.05
N ASN A 606 -19.76 -29.59 -31.60
CA ASN A 606 -18.50 -28.90 -31.32
C ASN A 606 -18.59 -27.85 -30.20
N ASP A 607 -19.80 -27.40 -29.85
CA ASP A 607 -20.05 -26.32 -28.89
C ASP A 607 -20.25 -26.84 -27.46
N ILE A 608 -20.24 -28.16 -27.26
CA ILE A 608 -20.33 -28.83 -25.96
C ILE A 608 -19.21 -29.86 -25.85
N TRP A 609 -18.43 -29.78 -24.78
CA TRP A 609 -17.47 -30.81 -24.41
C TRP A 609 -18.11 -31.86 -23.50
N TRP A 610 -18.26 -33.06 -24.03
CA TRP A 610 -18.70 -34.24 -23.30
C TRP A 610 -17.54 -34.90 -22.56
N LEU A 611 -17.53 -34.77 -21.24
CA LEU A 611 -16.57 -35.41 -20.34
C LEU A 611 -17.00 -36.84 -20.02
N LYS A 612 -16.56 -37.79 -20.85
CA LYS A 612 -16.73 -39.23 -20.61
C LYS A 612 -16.11 -39.67 -19.28
N ALA A 613 -16.95 -40.28 -18.41
CA ALA A 613 -16.59 -40.63 -17.04
C ALA A 613 -15.26 -41.39 -16.91
N GLY A 614 -15.11 -42.48 -17.66
CA GLY A 614 -13.91 -43.33 -17.60
C GLY A 614 -12.63 -42.70 -18.18
N LEU A 615 -12.75 -41.69 -19.04
CA LEU A 615 -11.59 -41.02 -19.64
C LEU A 615 -11.09 -39.84 -18.78
N PHE A 616 -12.02 -39.14 -18.13
CA PHE A 616 -11.73 -37.92 -17.38
C PHE A 616 -11.82 -38.11 -15.87
N GLY A 617 -11.85 -39.35 -15.39
CA GLY A 617 -11.83 -39.65 -13.96
C GLY A 617 -13.03 -39.09 -13.19
N LEU A 618 -14.22 -39.14 -13.78
CA LEU A 618 -15.48 -38.72 -13.15
C LEU A 618 -16.31 -39.94 -12.74
N ASN A 619 -17.14 -39.79 -11.71
CA ASN A 619 -18.14 -40.79 -11.34
C ASN A 619 -19.25 -40.96 -12.39
N GLU A 620 -19.64 -39.85 -13.02
CA GLU A 620 -20.70 -39.81 -14.03
C GLU A 620 -20.28 -38.93 -15.22
N GLU A 621 -20.86 -39.19 -16.40
CA GLU A 621 -20.59 -38.38 -17.59
C GLU A 621 -21.20 -36.98 -17.43
N MET A 622 -20.40 -35.95 -17.75
CA MET A 622 -20.81 -34.56 -17.66
C MET A 622 -20.57 -33.81 -18.96
N ALA A 623 -21.19 -32.65 -19.09
CA ALA A 623 -21.07 -31.77 -20.25
C ALA A 623 -20.68 -30.36 -19.81
N ILE A 624 -19.77 -29.73 -20.55
CA ILE A 624 -19.35 -28.34 -20.39
C ILE A 624 -19.60 -27.60 -21.72
N PRO A 625 -20.30 -26.46 -21.75
CA PRO A 625 -20.44 -25.66 -22.95
C PRO A 625 -19.10 -25.00 -23.31
N ALA A 626 -18.80 -24.88 -24.60
CA ALA A 626 -17.59 -24.22 -25.08
C ALA A 626 -17.60 -22.72 -24.75
N GLY A 627 -16.43 -22.19 -24.43
CA GLY A 627 -16.18 -20.82 -24.05
C GLY A 627 -17.06 -20.32 -22.91
N TYR A 628 -17.76 -19.23 -23.18
CA TYR A 628 -18.66 -18.57 -22.22
C TYR A 628 -20.10 -19.09 -22.26
N GLY A 629 -20.36 -20.20 -22.97
CA GLY A 629 -21.70 -20.76 -23.10
C GLY A 629 -22.32 -21.17 -21.76
N CYS A 630 -23.65 -21.25 -21.73
CA CYS A 630 -24.43 -21.61 -20.55
C CYS A 630 -25.59 -22.57 -20.89
N PHE A 631 -25.90 -23.48 -19.98
CA PHE A 631 -27.10 -24.30 -20.04
C PHE A 631 -28.30 -23.60 -19.40
N GLY A 632 -29.41 -23.55 -20.13
CA GLY A 632 -30.72 -23.07 -19.69
C GLY A 632 -30.85 -21.57 -19.52
N LYS A 633 -29.97 -20.94 -18.72
CA LYS A 633 -29.99 -19.49 -18.48
C LYS A 633 -28.61 -18.94 -18.15
N ARG A 634 -28.46 -17.63 -18.33
CA ARG A 634 -27.29 -16.87 -17.84
C ARG A 634 -27.34 -16.75 -16.30
N PRO A 635 -26.24 -16.99 -15.58
CA PRO A 635 -26.14 -16.71 -14.14
C PRO A 635 -26.21 -15.20 -13.85
N LYS A 636 -26.59 -14.83 -12.62
CA LYS A 636 -26.74 -13.43 -12.21
C LYS A 636 -25.41 -12.72 -11.96
N GLY A 637 -24.43 -13.45 -11.42
CA GLY A 637 -23.08 -12.97 -11.15
C GLY A 637 -22.06 -13.76 -11.96
N ALA A 638 -20.82 -13.77 -11.47
CA ALA A 638 -19.81 -14.69 -11.95
C ALA A 638 -20.24 -16.14 -11.74
N SER A 639 -19.62 -17.03 -12.49
CA SER A 639 -19.90 -18.46 -12.45
C SER A 639 -18.65 -19.29 -12.56
N HIS A 640 -18.77 -20.55 -12.13
CA HIS A 640 -17.78 -21.59 -12.30
C HIS A 640 -18.49 -22.85 -12.84
N GLY A 641 -17.75 -23.92 -13.10
CA GLY A 641 -18.21 -25.17 -13.72
C GLY A 641 -17.75 -25.37 -15.17
N GLY A 642 -17.14 -24.35 -15.78
CA GLY A 642 -16.65 -24.37 -17.16
C GLY A 642 -15.20 -24.84 -17.32
N CYS A 643 -14.55 -24.41 -18.40
CA CYS A 643 -13.14 -24.71 -18.75
C CYS A 643 -12.35 -23.46 -19.17
N THR A 644 -12.82 -22.26 -18.83
CA THR A 644 -12.09 -21.04 -19.18
C THR A 644 -10.79 -20.91 -18.36
N PRO A 645 -9.74 -20.23 -18.85
CA PRO A 645 -8.47 -20.16 -18.13
C PRO A 645 -8.59 -19.59 -16.72
N GLN A 646 -9.39 -18.53 -16.53
CA GLN A 646 -9.64 -17.90 -15.23
C GLN A 646 -10.45 -18.76 -14.25
N GLU A 647 -11.21 -19.75 -14.73
CA GLU A 647 -11.90 -20.72 -13.86
C GLU A 647 -10.97 -21.85 -13.43
N VAL A 648 -10.07 -22.28 -14.32
CA VAL A 648 -9.21 -23.44 -14.05
C VAL A 648 -7.91 -23.06 -13.33
N ALA A 649 -7.43 -21.83 -13.49
CA ALA A 649 -6.23 -21.33 -12.84
C ALA A 649 -6.48 -21.00 -11.35
N VAL A 650 -5.98 -21.86 -10.47
CA VAL A 650 -6.12 -21.74 -9.01
C VAL A 650 -4.76 -21.64 -8.32
N PRO A 651 -4.69 -20.97 -7.15
CA PRO A 651 -3.49 -20.97 -6.34
C PRO A 651 -3.26 -22.33 -5.65
N TRP A 652 -2.00 -22.71 -5.52
CA TRP A 652 -1.51 -23.63 -4.49
C TRP A 652 -0.12 -23.18 -4.06
N PHE A 653 0.05 -22.85 -2.77
CA PHE A 653 1.36 -22.49 -2.23
C PHE A 653 1.46 -22.77 -0.73
N SER A 654 2.68 -23.09 -0.29
CA SER A 654 3.03 -23.22 1.13
C SER A 654 3.66 -21.94 1.64
N LEU A 655 3.45 -21.64 2.92
CA LEU A 655 3.99 -20.46 3.58
C LEU A 655 5.22 -20.76 4.43
N THR A 656 6.15 -19.82 4.44
CA THR A 656 7.26 -19.71 5.37
C THR A 656 7.18 -18.38 6.13
N PHE A 657 7.58 -18.42 7.39
CA PHE A 657 7.69 -17.24 8.25
C PHE A 657 9.13 -16.72 8.32
N GLN A 658 10.02 -17.33 7.53
CA GLN A 658 11.36 -16.82 7.32
C GLN A 658 11.31 -15.75 6.24
N LYS A 659 11.71 -14.52 6.61
CA LYS A 659 11.82 -13.43 5.65
C LYS A 659 12.75 -13.85 4.52
N PRO A 660 12.31 -13.75 3.25
CA PRO A 660 13.14 -14.15 2.15
C PRO A 660 14.37 -13.26 2.01
N GLU A 661 15.48 -13.85 1.55
CA GLU A 661 16.70 -13.08 1.29
C GLU A 661 16.45 -11.96 0.26
N PRO A 662 17.08 -10.79 0.44
CA PRO A 662 17.01 -9.71 -0.54
C PRO A 662 17.43 -10.20 -1.93
N THR A 663 16.79 -9.64 -2.94
CA THR A 663 17.10 -9.97 -4.33
C THR A 663 18.53 -9.56 -4.67
N GLN A 664 19.29 -10.51 -5.20
CA GLN A 664 20.62 -10.27 -5.71
C GLN A 664 20.54 -9.94 -7.20
N ALA A 665 21.20 -8.85 -7.58
CA ALA A 665 21.35 -8.48 -8.98
C ALA A 665 22.01 -9.62 -9.79
N PRO A 666 21.50 -9.95 -10.98
CA PRO A 666 22.12 -10.96 -11.83
C PRO A 666 23.50 -10.49 -12.30
N ILE A 667 24.44 -11.43 -12.44
CA ILE A 667 25.75 -11.15 -13.03
C ILE A 667 25.61 -11.20 -14.55
N ILE A 668 26.05 -10.16 -15.23
CA ILE A 668 25.95 -10.03 -16.68
C ILE A 668 27.34 -9.99 -17.28
N THR A 669 27.66 -10.97 -18.12
CA THR A 669 28.92 -11.07 -18.84
C THR A 669 28.67 -11.10 -20.35
N ILE A 670 29.65 -10.64 -21.11
CA ILE A 670 29.63 -10.70 -22.57
C ILE A 670 30.71 -11.69 -22.99
N GLU A 671 30.30 -12.74 -23.68
CA GLU A 671 31.16 -13.80 -24.19
C GLU A 671 31.23 -13.73 -25.73
N GLY A 672 32.31 -14.26 -26.29
CA GLY A 672 32.57 -14.27 -27.72
C GLY A 672 33.80 -13.46 -28.10
N GLU A 673 34.22 -13.60 -29.34
CA GLU A 673 35.44 -12.98 -29.86
C GLU A 673 35.08 -11.74 -30.70
N ILE A 674 35.73 -10.62 -30.42
CA ILE A 674 35.59 -9.40 -31.21
C ILE A 674 36.81 -9.26 -32.11
N PHE A 675 36.63 -9.44 -33.41
CA PHE A 675 37.67 -9.21 -34.40
C PHE A 675 37.62 -7.75 -34.86
N ARG A 676 38.70 -7.01 -34.61
CA ARG A 676 38.82 -5.61 -35.07
C ARG A 676 38.64 -5.52 -36.58
N LYS A 677 38.04 -4.42 -37.04
CA LYS A 677 37.71 -4.15 -38.46
C LYS A 677 36.62 -5.02 -39.07
N ARG A 678 35.96 -5.89 -38.30
CA ARG A 678 34.81 -6.70 -38.76
C ARG A 678 33.48 -6.01 -38.43
N ARG A 679 32.58 -5.94 -39.41
CA ARG A 679 31.23 -5.33 -39.24
C ARG A 679 30.30 -6.17 -38.37
N GLU A 680 30.47 -7.47 -38.35
CA GLU A 680 29.58 -8.40 -37.67
C GLU A 680 30.39 -9.34 -36.78
N ASN A 681 30.32 -9.10 -35.47
CA ASN A 681 30.81 -10.02 -34.45
C ASN A 681 29.61 -10.55 -33.68
N GLN A 682 29.45 -11.87 -33.66
CA GLN A 682 28.41 -12.52 -32.88
C GLN A 682 28.91 -12.70 -31.45
N LEU A 683 28.14 -12.21 -30.50
CA LEU A 683 28.44 -12.23 -29.09
C LEU A 683 27.29 -12.88 -28.33
N MET A 684 27.58 -13.34 -27.12
CA MET A 684 26.61 -13.91 -26.22
C MET A 684 26.56 -13.08 -24.94
N VAL A 685 25.40 -12.55 -24.59
CA VAL A 685 25.18 -11.94 -23.28
C VAL A 685 24.72 -13.05 -22.34
N THR A 686 25.56 -13.36 -21.36
CA THR A 686 25.33 -14.38 -20.35
C THR A 686 24.81 -13.69 -19.08
N ILE A 687 23.70 -14.16 -18.54
CA ILE A 687 23.03 -13.58 -17.38
C ILE A 687 22.89 -14.66 -16.31
N SER A 688 23.66 -14.56 -15.23
CA SER A 688 23.65 -15.52 -14.13
C SER A 688 22.71 -15.07 -13.02
N ASN A 689 21.64 -15.83 -12.80
CA ASN A 689 20.72 -15.61 -11.69
C ASN A 689 21.32 -16.20 -10.40
N LEU A 690 21.68 -15.35 -9.44
CA LEU A 690 22.22 -15.79 -8.14
C LEU A 690 21.13 -16.20 -7.14
N ASN A 691 19.87 -15.86 -7.43
CA ASN A 691 18.76 -16.03 -6.50
C ASN A 691 18.31 -17.49 -6.40
N SER A 692 17.75 -17.84 -5.24
CA SER A 692 17.07 -19.12 -4.98
C SER A 692 15.64 -19.17 -5.55
N TYR A 693 15.35 -18.33 -6.54
CA TYR A 693 14.08 -18.24 -7.24
C TYR A 693 14.32 -17.72 -8.66
N PRO A 694 13.42 -18.00 -9.62
CA PRO A 694 13.56 -17.51 -10.98
C PRO A 694 13.48 -15.98 -11.04
N ILE A 695 14.17 -15.40 -12.03
CA ILE A 695 14.03 -13.98 -12.41
C ILE A 695 13.63 -13.91 -13.88
N SER A 696 12.95 -12.84 -14.30
CA SER A 696 12.63 -12.60 -15.70
C SER A 696 13.32 -11.32 -16.19
N ILE A 697 14.18 -11.46 -17.18
CA ILE A 697 14.84 -10.32 -17.82
C ILE A 697 13.84 -9.68 -18.75
N VAL A 698 13.47 -8.43 -18.50
CA VAL A 698 12.47 -7.70 -19.30
C VAL A 698 13.10 -6.76 -20.31
N GLU A 699 14.37 -6.38 -20.10
CA GLU A 699 15.07 -5.48 -20.99
C GLU A 699 16.58 -5.61 -20.78
N VAL A 700 17.35 -5.61 -21.86
CA VAL A 700 18.81 -5.46 -21.83
C VAL A 700 19.18 -4.42 -22.87
N SER A 701 19.88 -3.37 -22.43
CA SER A 701 20.42 -2.33 -23.31
C SER A 701 21.87 -2.11 -22.96
N ILE A 702 22.77 -2.48 -23.89
CA ILE A 702 24.21 -2.30 -23.73
C ILE A 702 24.73 -1.51 -24.93
N ASP A 703 25.45 -0.43 -24.66
CA ASP A 703 25.88 0.52 -25.67
C ASP A 703 26.72 -0.17 -26.75
N GLY A 704 26.30 0.01 -28.01
CA GLY A 704 26.96 -0.56 -29.19
C GLY A 704 26.59 -2.01 -29.51
N LEU A 705 25.83 -2.72 -28.66
CA LEU A 705 25.37 -4.09 -28.91
C LEU A 705 23.95 -4.13 -29.45
N GLY A 706 23.76 -4.83 -30.57
CA GLY A 706 22.44 -5.20 -31.09
C GLY A 706 21.96 -6.49 -30.45
N ILE A 707 20.99 -6.41 -29.53
CA ILE A 707 20.39 -7.59 -28.88
C ILE A 707 19.40 -8.28 -29.83
N ILE A 708 19.56 -9.58 -30.03
CA ILE A 708 18.78 -10.41 -30.97
C ILE A 708 17.96 -11.43 -30.15
N THR A 709 17.11 -10.94 -29.25
CA THR A 709 16.23 -11.79 -28.45
C THR A 709 14.96 -11.02 -28.09
N THR A 710 13.83 -11.71 -28.12
CA THR A 710 12.55 -11.18 -27.65
C THR A 710 12.46 -11.36 -26.14
N PHE A 711 12.16 -10.26 -25.45
CA PHE A 711 11.90 -10.25 -24.01
C PHE A 711 10.41 -10.47 -23.71
N PRO A 712 10.05 -10.99 -22.53
CA PRO A 712 10.94 -11.34 -21.41
C PRO A 712 11.68 -12.68 -21.58
N VAL A 713 12.84 -12.83 -20.92
CA VAL A 713 13.61 -14.08 -20.84
C VAL A 713 13.65 -14.54 -19.39
N ARG A 714 13.03 -15.68 -19.07
CA ARG A 714 13.05 -16.25 -17.73
C ARG A 714 14.33 -17.05 -17.47
N ILE A 715 14.97 -16.79 -16.35
CA ILE A 715 16.18 -17.49 -15.89
C ILE A 715 15.84 -18.17 -14.57
N ALA A 716 15.88 -19.51 -14.56
CA ALA A 716 15.59 -20.30 -13.38
C ALA A 716 16.57 -20.00 -12.22
N GLN A 717 16.20 -20.41 -11.01
CA GLN A 717 17.02 -20.23 -9.81
C GLN A 717 18.44 -20.78 -10.00
N LYS A 718 19.46 -20.02 -9.63
CA LYS A 718 20.88 -20.44 -9.73
C LYS A 718 21.28 -20.94 -11.13
N GLN A 719 20.60 -20.48 -12.18
CA GLN A 719 20.87 -20.83 -13.58
C GLN A 719 21.41 -19.63 -14.36
N ILE A 720 21.89 -19.93 -15.57
CA ILE A 720 22.47 -18.97 -16.49
C ILE A 720 21.59 -18.87 -17.74
N GLY A 721 21.05 -17.69 -18.00
CA GLY A 721 20.40 -17.35 -19.26
C GLY A 721 21.42 -16.87 -20.29
N ARG A 722 21.14 -17.12 -21.57
CA ARG A 722 22.01 -16.73 -22.69
C ARG A 722 21.19 -16.02 -23.75
N ILE A 723 21.67 -14.86 -24.19
CA ILE A 723 21.00 -13.96 -25.13
C ILE A 723 21.97 -13.66 -26.27
N ASN A 724 21.52 -13.90 -27.51
CA ASN A 724 22.33 -13.59 -28.69
C ASN A 724 22.44 -12.07 -28.88
N ALA A 725 23.64 -11.61 -29.18
CA ALA A 725 23.92 -10.20 -29.47
C ALA A 725 24.90 -10.05 -30.64
N SER A 726 24.92 -8.88 -31.25
CA SER A 726 25.83 -8.53 -32.34
C SER A 726 26.55 -7.21 -32.06
N PHE A 727 27.80 -7.10 -32.51
CA PHE A 727 28.61 -5.90 -32.35
C PHE A 727 29.37 -5.56 -33.63
N ASN A 728 29.34 -4.28 -34.01
CA ASN A 728 30.05 -3.76 -35.17
C ASN A 728 31.40 -3.16 -34.77
N ALA A 729 32.47 -3.89 -35.07
CA ALA A 729 33.85 -3.50 -34.75
C ALA A 729 34.61 -2.90 -35.95
N ALA A 730 33.92 -2.42 -37.00
CA ALA A 730 34.54 -1.92 -38.22
C ALA A 730 35.52 -0.75 -37.98
N THR A 731 35.23 0.09 -36.98
CA THR A 731 36.03 1.27 -36.63
C THR A 731 36.91 1.07 -35.39
N VAL A 732 36.78 -0.06 -34.68
CA VAL A 732 37.48 -0.35 -33.42
C VAL A 732 38.96 -0.64 -33.68
N ASN A 733 39.83 -0.02 -32.86
CA ASN A 733 41.29 -0.25 -32.89
C ASN A 733 41.84 -0.72 -31.53
N GLU A 734 41.09 -0.49 -30.46
CA GLU A 734 41.41 -0.77 -29.07
C GLU A 734 41.51 -2.27 -28.83
N THR A 735 42.52 -2.71 -28.06
CA THR A 735 42.69 -4.13 -27.65
C THR A 735 41.70 -4.57 -26.59
N MET A 736 41.03 -3.62 -25.93
CA MET A 736 40.05 -3.85 -24.87
C MET A 736 38.88 -2.90 -25.07
N LEU A 737 37.67 -3.45 -25.20
CA LEU A 737 36.44 -2.67 -25.22
C LEU A 737 35.74 -2.74 -23.87
N GLU A 738 35.20 -1.60 -23.43
CA GLU A 738 34.35 -1.51 -22.25
C GLU A 738 32.91 -1.28 -22.69
N PHE A 739 32.04 -2.23 -22.38
CA PHE A 739 30.61 -2.18 -22.62
C PHE A 739 29.90 -1.66 -21.37
N LYS A 740 29.02 -0.68 -21.56
CA LYS A 740 28.21 -0.06 -20.51
C LYS A 740 26.75 -0.15 -20.89
N GLY A 741 25.90 -0.29 -19.88
CA GLY A 741 24.47 -0.39 -20.14
C GLY A 741 23.68 -0.68 -18.88
N PHE A 742 22.50 -1.25 -19.10
CA PHE A 742 21.64 -1.71 -18.04
C PHE A 742 20.89 -2.98 -18.43
N CYS A 743 20.46 -3.71 -17.41
CA CYS A 743 19.53 -4.80 -17.52
C CYS A 743 18.41 -4.55 -16.53
N THR A 744 17.19 -4.71 -16.99
CA THR A 744 16.00 -4.61 -16.16
C THR A 744 15.44 -6.01 -16.00
N PHE A 745 15.20 -6.42 -14.75
CA PHE A 745 14.67 -7.75 -14.44
C PHE A 745 13.55 -7.65 -13.42
N THR A 746 12.63 -8.62 -13.46
CA THR A 746 11.55 -8.79 -12.50
C THR A 746 11.78 -10.02 -11.64
N HIS A 747 11.34 -9.92 -10.40
CA HIS A 747 11.40 -10.94 -9.35
C HIS A 747 10.18 -10.78 -8.44
N ARG A 748 10.02 -11.67 -7.45
CA ARG A 748 8.86 -11.64 -6.55
C ARG A 748 8.65 -10.31 -5.79
N GLN A 749 9.69 -9.51 -5.59
CA GLN A 749 9.58 -8.23 -4.86
C GLN A 749 9.40 -7.02 -5.80
N GLY A 750 9.35 -7.24 -7.11
CA GLY A 750 9.10 -6.19 -8.09
C GLY A 750 10.06 -6.20 -9.27
N LYS A 751 10.37 -5.00 -9.77
CA LYS A 751 11.19 -4.75 -10.95
C LYS A 751 12.42 -3.96 -10.54
N GLU A 752 13.60 -4.46 -10.88
CA GLU A 752 14.88 -3.82 -10.57
C GLU A 752 15.67 -3.55 -11.85
N LYS A 753 16.51 -2.51 -11.79
CA LYS A 753 17.38 -2.09 -12.89
C LYS A 753 18.84 -2.12 -12.41
N VAL A 754 19.65 -2.98 -13.01
CA VAL A 754 21.07 -3.12 -12.69
C VAL A 754 21.92 -2.53 -13.81
N LYS A 755 23.04 -1.89 -13.44
CA LYS A 755 24.04 -1.40 -14.40
C LYS A 755 24.88 -2.57 -14.91
N VAL A 756 25.10 -2.61 -16.22
CA VAL A 756 25.99 -3.56 -16.88
C VAL A 756 27.34 -2.87 -17.13
N LEU A 757 28.42 -3.50 -16.68
CA LEU A 757 29.79 -3.11 -17.00
C LEU A 757 30.59 -4.37 -17.33
N SER A 758 31.07 -4.47 -18.57
CA SER A 758 31.84 -5.64 -19.01
C SER A 758 33.01 -5.20 -19.89
N LYS A 759 34.14 -5.91 -19.80
CA LYS A 759 35.33 -5.65 -20.61
C LYS A 759 35.62 -6.89 -21.46
N VAL A 760 35.74 -6.71 -22.77
CA VAL A 760 35.97 -7.80 -23.72
C VAL A 760 37.21 -7.51 -24.56
N GLU A 761 38.13 -8.48 -24.60
CA GLU A 761 39.37 -8.36 -25.37
C GLU A 761 39.08 -8.49 -26.86
N THR A 762 39.67 -7.60 -27.65
CA THR A 762 39.55 -7.65 -29.10
C THR A 762 40.76 -8.34 -29.69
N LYS A 763 40.52 -9.20 -30.68
CA LYS A 763 41.59 -9.83 -31.45
C LYS A 763 42.02 -8.90 -32.57
N GLY A 764 43.26 -9.08 -33.04
CA GLY A 764 43.75 -8.43 -34.26
C GLY A 764 42.77 -8.60 -35.42
N ALA A 765 42.85 -7.72 -36.41
CA ALA A 765 42.24 -8.04 -37.69
C ALA A 765 42.81 -9.41 -38.09
N MET A 766 41.96 -10.40 -38.39
CA MET A 766 42.43 -11.53 -39.16
C MET A 766 42.92 -10.93 -40.47
N VAL A 767 44.23 -10.74 -40.59
CA VAL A 767 44.85 -10.71 -41.90
C VAL A 767 44.55 -12.11 -42.42
N ASN A 768 43.83 -12.22 -43.53
CA ASN A 768 43.65 -13.49 -44.21
C ASN A 768 45.06 -13.99 -44.57
N GLU A 769 45.73 -14.74 -43.69
CA GLU A 769 47.00 -15.42 -43.97
C GLU A 769 46.78 -16.73 -44.74
N PHE A 770 45.62 -16.90 -45.36
CA PHE A 770 45.31 -18.01 -46.25
C PHE A 770 44.85 -17.45 -47.59
N ASP A 771 45.81 -17.22 -48.50
CA ASP A 771 45.61 -17.29 -49.97
C ASP A 771 46.93 -17.25 -50.79
N ASP A 772 48.12 -17.30 -50.19
CA ASP A 772 49.41 -17.26 -50.93
C ASP A 772 50.16 -18.63 -51.03
N GLU A 773 49.54 -19.75 -50.66
CA GLU A 773 50.17 -21.08 -50.84
C GLU A 773 49.23 -22.08 -51.52
N PHE A 774 48.92 -21.92 -52.82
CA PHE A 774 48.71 -23.03 -53.78
C PHE A 774 48.75 -22.51 -55.23
N GLU A 775 49.93 -22.05 -55.68
CA GLU A 775 50.37 -22.15 -57.08
C GLU A 775 51.72 -22.88 -57.12
N VAL A 776 51.71 -24.22 -57.33
CA VAL A 776 52.60 -25.00 -58.22
C VAL A 776 51.90 -26.32 -58.56
#